data_AF-D5MIE0-F1
#
_entry.id   AF-D5MIE0-F1
#
_cell.length_a   1.000
_cell.length_b   1.000
_cell.length_c   1.000
_cell.angle_alpha   90.00
_cell.angle_beta   90.00
_cell.angle_gamma   90.00
#
_symmetry.space_group_name_H-M   'P 1'
#
loop_
_entity.id
_entity.type
_entity.pdbx_description
1 polymer ?
#
loop_
_entity_poly.entity_id
_entity_poly.type
_entity_poly.pdbx_seq_one_letter_code
_entity_poly.pdbx_strand_id
1 'polypeptide(L)'
;MVLTIAVYLYYLTYRLLYTINWDATTFSLIFYYAEFHGCLSLALYFFQMWHPLHRNPPPAPPGLRVDVYIPTYKEDVSLVRKTVLGCINMAYPHTTYILDDGNRPEFAALAAELGCAYVARRERAHAKAGNLNHALSISDGDFIVVFDADYVPQPDFLDKTLGYFTDEKVAFVQTPQNYYNVESFSFRFKFEKREKWNEGDMFYRLMMPARDYWNAAFFAGTGAVFRKRALDEIGGFATETITEDLHTSVRLYKAGWKGVYHNELLSSGLAATDLKNYHIQKLRWAEGNISLLFADNPLWTKGLTLPQRICFFATVFGWFIGLPKLIYFVTPAIMLLTGWYPIFPFDRPFMWRYAIFLAVVIVSIKIVSRGQGRIRDDEIYNMMNFFVLSKAVVKALLRLKARFIVTAKGAGEAVSLSALLPQLTIILLCVTAIEWGALKWAYGVSHNRLGLGIGMFWSGVNGYLACLVVATVTASLHRRKESRFLGGLPVWYEAGENKRLASGLGTATDLNEDGMALTTFSALPVGEQVGLRLYLGSRVMTCNGVVLYINRSTTTEGVFRYGVKFTDLSREDKDAITEFCFSQMLPAFMHRFDVRPSSLTRFILAYYDRRQIKRRTKRMAISLPMILRGEPPHYTVTEDVSLGGLAFMVGSPMATGTHASITLVTPFGRLDAEIEIRNCRGVAAGRSYRVGATFAEPLSPSRKILTQLCETGR
;
A
#
# COMPACT_ATOMS: atom_id res chain seq x y z
N MET A 1 1.69 5.98 25.91
CA MET A 1 0.87 4.75 25.96
C MET A 1 0.21 4.60 27.33
N VAL A 2 0.94 4.26 28.41
CA VAL A 2 0.35 4.08 29.76
C VAL A 2 -0.42 5.31 30.24
N LEU A 3 0.21 6.50 30.21
CA LEU A 3 -0.44 7.77 30.57
C LEU A 3 -1.72 8.01 29.77
N THR A 4 -1.69 7.74 28.47
CA THR A 4 -2.83 7.90 27.57
C THR A 4 -4.02 7.03 28.01
N ILE A 5 -3.76 5.78 28.36
CA ILE A 5 -4.80 4.86 28.85
C ILE A 5 -5.33 5.32 30.21
N ALA A 6 -4.46 5.75 31.12
CA ALA A 6 -4.88 6.29 32.41
C ALA A 6 -5.79 7.54 32.25
N VAL A 7 -5.44 8.46 31.35
CA VAL A 7 -6.26 9.64 31.03
C VAL A 7 -7.59 9.24 30.39
N TYR A 8 -7.61 8.24 29.50
CA TYR A 8 -8.85 7.73 28.90
C TYR A 8 -9.74 7.08 29.98
N LEU A 9 -9.19 6.22 30.83
CA LEU A 9 -9.95 5.57 31.92
C LEU A 9 -10.49 6.59 32.91
N TYR A 10 -9.71 7.62 33.26
CA TYR A 10 -10.20 8.76 34.04
C TYR A 10 -11.38 9.45 33.34
N TYR A 11 -11.26 9.73 32.04
CA TYR A 11 -12.33 10.34 31.27
C TYR A 11 -13.60 9.47 31.25
N LEU A 12 -13.49 8.16 31.02
CA LEU A 12 -14.65 7.25 31.02
C LEU A 12 -15.28 7.10 32.41
N THR A 13 -14.48 7.12 33.46
CA THR A 13 -14.97 7.08 34.84
C THR A 13 -15.73 8.37 35.17
N TYR A 14 -15.16 9.52 34.81
CA TYR A 14 -15.83 10.81 34.93
C TYR A 14 -17.13 10.85 34.11
N ARG A 15 -17.10 10.30 32.89
CA ARG A 15 -18.29 10.21 32.02
C ARG A 15 -19.42 9.46 32.72
N LEU A 16 -19.13 8.26 33.21
CA LEU A 16 -20.07 7.36 33.87
C LEU A 16 -20.67 7.95 35.15
N LEU A 17 -19.85 8.57 35.98
CA LEU A 17 -20.27 9.05 37.31
C LEU A 17 -21.00 10.39 37.26
N TYR A 18 -20.65 11.28 36.32
CA TYR A 18 -21.07 12.69 36.41
C TYR A 18 -21.79 13.23 35.19
N THR A 19 -21.75 12.55 34.04
CA THR A 19 -22.23 13.15 32.78
C THR A 19 -23.12 12.24 31.92
N ILE A 20 -23.52 11.07 32.44
CA ILE A 20 -24.60 10.29 31.84
C ILE A 20 -25.90 11.08 31.98
N ASN A 21 -26.58 11.28 30.87
CA ASN A 21 -27.90 11.90 30.89
C ASN A 21 -28.95 10.82 31.13
N TRP A 22 -29.42 10.72 32.37
CA TRP A 22 -30.42 9.73 32.76
C TRP A 22 -31.80 9.98 32.14
N ASP A 23 -32.13 11.23 31.79
CA ASP A 23 -33.33 11.49 31.01
C ASP A 23 -33.20 10.82 29.63
N ALA A 24 -32.01 10.85 29.04
CA ALA A 24 -31.67 10.26 27.76
C ALA A 24 -31.01 8.88 27.87
N THR A 25 -31.36 8.06 28.88
CA THR A 25 -30.59 6.88 29.30
C THR A 25 -30.10 6.01 28.14
N THR A 26 -31.00 5.54 27.27
CA THR A 26 -30.64 4.67 26.14
C THR A 26 -29.62 5.32 25.21
N PHE A 27 -29.82 6.60 24.88
CA PHE A 27 -28.92 7.33 24.00
C PHE A 27 -27.54 7.54 24.65
N SER A 28 -27.52 7.89 25.94
CA SER A 28 -26.28 8.02 26.72
C SER A 28 -25.51 6.71 26.82
N LEU A 29 -26.17 5.58 27.08
CA LEU A 29 -25.51 4.28 27.20
C LEU A 29 -24.97 3.78 25.85
N ILE A 30 -25.69 3.99 24.75
CA ILE A 30 -25.20 3.68 23.40
C ILE A 30 -23.96 4.52 23.07
N PHE A 31 -23.98 5.81 23.38
CA PHE A 31 -22.82 6.67 23.16
C PHE A 31 -21.64 6.28 24.05
N TYR A 32 -21.89 5.99 25.34
CA TYR A 32 -20.87 5.51 26.27
C TYR A 32 -20.23 4.18 25.81
N TYR A 33 -21.01 3.27 25.23
CA TYR A 33 -20.48 2.06 24.61
C TYR A 33 -19.49 2.37 23.48
N ALA A 34 -19.79 3.35 22.62
CA ALA A 34 -18.86 3.76 21.57
C ALA A 34 -17.54 4.32 22.16
N GLU A 35 -17.63 5.13 23.22
CA GLU A 35 -16.46 5.63 23.96
C GLU A 35 -15.65 4.51 24.61
N PHE A 36 -16.32 3.53 25.23
CA PHE A 36 -15.69 2.35 25.80
C PHE A 36 -14.98 1.50 24.74
N HIS A 37 -15.64 1.25 23.60
CA HIS A 37 -15.02 0.56 22.47
C HIS A 37 -13.75 1.30 22.01
N GLY A 38 -13.80 2.63 21.91
CA GLY A 38 -12.65 3.44 21.57
C GLY A 38 -11.46 3.26 22.54
N CYS A 39 -11.75 3.22 23.85
CA CYS A 39 -10.74 2.97 24.88
C CYS A 39 -10.13 1.57 24.76
N LEU A 40 -10.96 0.53 24.62
CA LEU A 40 -10.50 -0.84 24.47
C LEU A 40 -9.70 -1.03 23.18
N SER A 41 -10.15 -0.49 22.05
CA SER A 41 -9.41 -0.50 20.78
C SER A 41 -8.03 0.17 20.92
N LEU A 42 -7.96 1.31 21.62
CA LEU A 42 -6.70 2.02 21.82
C LEU A 42 -5.74 1.23 22.73
N ALA A 43 -6.25 0.62 23.80
CA ALA A 43 -5.46 -0.24 24.69
C ALA A 43 -4.89 -1.44 23.94
N LEU A 44 -5.72 -2.13 23.15
CA LEU A 44 -5.31 -3.25 22.32
C LEU A 44 -4.31 -2.83 21.24
N TYR A 45 -4.51 -1.66 20.62
CA TYR A 45 -3.55 -1.09 19.67
C TYR A 45 -2.20 -0.83 20.34
N PHE A 46 -2.17 -0.17 21.50
CA PHE A 46 -0.92 0.10 22.23
C PHE A 46 -0.21 -1.16 22.69
N PHE A 47 -0.94 -2.18 23.13
CA PHE A 47 -0.36 -3.47 23.49
C PHE A 47 0.40 -4.09 22.30
N GLN A 48 -0.25 -4.15 21.13
CA GLN A 48 0.40 -4.66 19.92
C GLN A 48 1.61 -3.81 19.53
N MET A 49 1.50 -2.50 19.66
CA MET A 49 2.48 -1.50 19.25
C MET A 49 3.68 -1.33 20.20
N TRP A 50 3.76 -2.14 21.25
CA TRP A 50 4.75 -2.00 22.32
C TRP A 50 6.18 -1.92 21.79
N HIS A 51 6.58 -2.87 20.92
CA HIS A 51 7.94 -2.94 20.41
C HIS A 51 8.02 -3.51 18.97
N PRO A 52 7.87 -2.68 17.92
CA PRO A 52 8.09 -3.09 16.53
C PRO A 52 9.49 -3.64 16.27
N LEU A 53 9.57 -4.92 15.91
CA LEU A 53 10.82 -5.58 15.56
C LEU A 53 11.30 -5.17 14.17
N HIS A 54 12.61 -5.11 14.02
CA HIS A 54 13.28 -4.99 12.72
C HIS A 54 14.21 -6.20 12.61
N ARG A 55 13.92 -7.10 11.67
CA ARG A 55 14.72 -8.29 11.42
C ARG A 55 15.60 -8.08 10.19
N ASN A 56 16.86 -8.48 10.31
CA ASN A 56 17.71 -8.67 9.16
C ASN A 56 17.60 -10.13 8.72
N PRO A 57 17.40 -10.40 7.42
CA PRO A 57 17.25 -11.76 6.93
C PRO A 57 18.59 -12.50 7.06
N PRO A 58 18.62 -13.70 7.67
CA PRO A 58 19.75 -14.60 7.54
C PRO A 58 19.92 -15.02 6.08
N PRO A 59 21.13 -15.40 5.63
CA PRO A 59 21.32 -15.93 4.29
C PRO A 59 20.51 -17.22 4.10
N ALA A 60 19.90 -17.39 2.93
CA ALA A 60 19.21 -18.61 2.57
C ALA A 60 20.21 -19.79 2.48
N PRO A 61 19.97 -20.91 3.18
CA PRO A 61 20.75 -22.13 2.99
C PRO A 61 20.62 -22.61 1.53
N PRO A 62 21.67 -23.14 0.89
CA PRO A 62 21.57 -23.70 -0.46
C PRO A 62 20.83 -25.04 -0.45
N GLY A 63 20.21 -25.40 -1.57
CA GLY A 63 19.66 -26.75 -1.82
C GLY A 63 18.31 -27.05 -1.16
N LEU A 64 17.60 -26.07 -0.61
CA LEU A 64 16.24 -26.26 -0.09
C LEU A 64 15.26 -26.47 -1.25
N ARG A 65 14.30 -27.38 -1.07
CA ARG A 65 13.25 -27.63 -2.06
C ARG A 65 12.08 -26.70 -1.81
N VAL A 66 11.74 -25.89 -2.81
CA VAL A 66 10.70 -24.86 -2.70
C VAL A 66 9.68 -24.99 -3.82
N ASP A 67 8.41 -25.03 -3.44
CA ASP A 67 7.28 -24.98 -4.37
C ASP A 67 6.56 -23.63 -4.25
N VAL A 68 6.24 -23.01 -5.39
CA VAL A 68 5.58 -21.72 -5.46
C VAL A 68 4.18 -21.89 -6.02
N TYR A 69 3.16 -21.58 -5.22
CA TYR A 69 1.76 -21.75 -5.56
C TYR A 69 1.11 -20.44 -5.99
N ILE A 70 0.46 -20.48 -7.16
CA ILE A 70 -0.32 -19.36 -7.73
C ILE A 70 -1.77 -19.83 -7.92
N PRO A 71 -2.67 -19.67 -6.92
CA PRO A 71 -4.06 -20.03 -7.08
C PRO A 71 -4.81 -19.01 -7.94
N THR A 72 -5.57 -19.52 -8.91
CA THR A 72 -6.41 -18.72 -9.80
C THR A 72 -7.78 -19.37 -9.99
N TYR A 73 -8.80 -18.56 -10.28
CA TYR A 73 -10.16 -19.01 -10.55
C TYR A 73 -10.83 -18.28 -11.72
N LYS A 74 -10.83 -16.94 -11.71
CA LYS A 74 -11.50 -16.10 -12.74
C LYS A 74 -10.60 -15.04 -13.34
N GLU A 75 -9.37 -14.94 -12.87
CA GLU A 75 -8.40 -13.97 -13.33
C GLU A 75 -8.02 -14.26 -14.79
N ASP A 76 -7.74 -13.19 -15.54
CA ASP A 76 -7.32 -13.25 -16.94
C ASP A 76 -5.91 -13.84 -17.05
N VAL A 77 -5.65 -14.58 -18.14
CA VAL A 77 -4.34 -15.15 -18.44
C VAL A 77 -3.25 -14.08 -18.49
N SER A 78 -3.53 -12.88 -19.01
CA SER A 78 -2.56 -11.79 -19.06
C SER A 78 -2.12 -11.35 -17.67
N LEU A 79 -3.03 -11.30 -16.70
CA LEU A 79 -2.75 -10.92 -15.33
C LEU A 79 -1.92 -12.00 -14.64
N VAL A 80 -2.35 -13.26 -14.72
CA VAL A 80 -1.64 -14.37 -14.08
C VAL A 80 -0.26 -14.58 -14.69
N ARG A 81 -0.10 -14.36 -16.00
CA ARG A 81 1.20 -14.41 -16.66
C ARG A 81 2.21 -13.48 -15.99
N LYS A 82 1.84 -12.25 -15.62
CA LYS A 82 2.75 -11.31 -14.92
C LYS A 82 3.25 -11.90 -13.60
N THR A 83 2.36 -12.54 -12.86
CA THR A 83 2.68 -13.22 -11.59
C THR A 83 3.57 -14.43 -11.80
N VAL A 84 3.26 -15.28 -12.79
CA VAL A 84 4.09 -16.44 -13.15
C VAL A 84 5.49 -16.00 -13.57
N LEU A 85 5.60 -14.98 -14.44
CA LEU A 85 6.88 -14.39 -14.85
C LEU A 85 7.69 -13.86 -13.66
N GLY A 86 7.04 -13.21 -12.69
CA GLY A 86 7.73 -12.80 -11.46
C GLY A 86 8.23 -13.99 -10.64
N CYS A 87 7.41 -15.05 -10.52
CA CYS A 87 7.77 -16.25 -9.75
C CYS A 87 8.96 -16.97 -10.37
N ILE A 88 8.92 -17.31 -11.67
CA ILE A 88 10.01 -18.02 -12.35
C ILE A 88 11.32 -17.24 -12.36
N ASN A 89 11.25 -15.91 -12.24
CA ASN A 89 12.42 -15.02 -12.21
C ASN A 89 13.02 -14.82 -10.82
N MET A 90 12.48 -15.47 -9.78
CA MET A 90 13.13 -15.52 -8.46
C MET A 90 14.46 -16.27 -8.58
N ALA A 91 15.51 -15.71 -7.96
CA ALA A 91 16.88 -16.17 -8.14
C ALA A 91 17.16 -17.55 -7.52
N TYR A 92 16.45 -17.89 -6.43
CA TYR A 92 16.63 -19.16 -5.73
C TYR A 92 15.91 -20.31 -6.47
N PRO A 93 16.54 -21.48 -6.66
CA PRO A 93 15.92 -22.62 -7.36
C PRO A 93 14.59 -23.08 -6.73
N HIS A 94 13.54 -23.23 -7.55
CA HIS A 94 12.19 -23.59 -7.09
C HIS A 94 11.34 -24.16 -8.24
N THR A 95 10.20 -24.75 -7.91
CA THR A 95 9.17 -25.19 -8.89
C THR A 95 7.93 -24.32 -8.77
N THR A 96 7.47 -23.74 -9.89
CA THR A 96 6.25 -22.90 -9.91
C THR A 96 5.04 -23.70 -10.36
N TYR A 97 3.94 -23.60 -9.59
CA TYR A 97 2.66 -24.26 -9.81
C TYR A 97 1.54 -23.25 -10.04
N ILE A 98 0.85 -23.39 -11.17
CA ILE A 98 -0.43 -22.72 -11.43
C ILE A 98 -1.55 -23.61 -10.89
N LEU A 99 -2.24 -23.16 -9.85
CA LEU A 99 -3.33 -23.89 -9.22
C LEU A 99 -4.68 -23.34 -9.73
N ASP A 100 -5.20 -23.93 -10.79
CA ASP A 100 -6.37 -23.42 -11.49
C ASP A 100 -7.67 -24.12 -11.05
N ASP A 101 -8.42 -23.44 -10.19
CA ASP A 101 -9.73 -23.90 -9.73
C ASP A 101 -10.80 -23.79 -10.83
N GLY A 102 -10.49 -23.12 -11.94
CA GLY A 102 -11.31 -22.98 -13.13
C GLY A 102 -11.27 -24.19 -14.07
N ASN A 103 -10.22 -25.02 -14.01
CA ASN A 103 -9.92 -26.09 -14.97
C ASN A 103 -9.97 -25.61 -16.43
N ARG A 104 -9.21 -24.55 -16.71
CA ARG A 104 -9.20 -23.76 -17.94
C ARG A 104 -7.99 -24.16 -18.80
N PRO A 105 -8.20 -24.61 -20.06
CA PRO A 105 -7.13 -25.14 -20.92
C PRO A 105 -6.06 -24.10 -21.25
N GLU A 106 -6.40 -22.82 -21.31
CA GLU A 106 -5.46 -21.74 -21.55
C GLU A 106 -4.38 -21.60 -20.45
N PHE A 107 -4.67 -22.03 -19.21
CA PHE A 107 -3.68 -22.05 -18.13
C PHE A 107 -2.75 -23.27 -18.19
N ALA A 108 -3.23 -24.41 -18.69
CA ALA A 108 -2.38 -25.55 -18.98
C ALA A 108 -1.39 -25.23 -20.11
N ALA A 109 -1.86 -24.53 -21.16
CA ALA A 109 -1.00 -24.02 -22.23
C ALA A 109 0.03 -23.01 -21.72
N LEU A 110 -0.38 -22.05 -20.87
CA LEU A 110 0.53 -21.10 -20.24
C LEU A 110 1.60 -21.79 -19.37
N ALA A 111 1.21 -22.80 -18.59
CA ALA A 111 2.13 -23.56 -17.76
C ALA A 111 3.18 -24.29 -18.63
N ALA A 112 2.75 -24.94 -19.71
CA ALA A 112 3.65 -25.60 -20.65
C ALA A 112 4.60 -24.61 -21.34
N GLU A 113 4.09 -23.44 -21.75
CA GLU A 113 4.88 -22.38 -22.38
C GLU A 113 6.00 -21.86 -21.46
N LEU A 114 5.69 -21.63 -20.18
CA LEU A 114 6.61 -21.02 -19.22
C LEU A 114 7.38 -22.05 -18.37
N GLY A 115 7.26 -23.34 -18.65
CA GLY A 115 7.94 -24.41 -17.90
C GLY A 115 7.46 -24.56 -16.45
N CYS A 116 6.19 -24.27 -16.17
CA CYS A 116 5.56 -24.40 -14.85
C CYS A 116 4.71 -25.68 -14.76
N ALA A 117 4.43 -26.12 -13.54
CA ALA A 117 3.48 -27.19 -13.28
C ALA A 117 2.04 -26.65 -13.30
N TYR A 118 1.11 -27.41 -13.87
CA TYR A 118 -0.32 -27.10 -13.88
C TYR A 118 -1.08 -28.07 -12.99
N VAL A 119 -1.93 -27.53 -12.12
CA VAL A 119 -2.76 -28.31 -11.22
C VAL A 119 -4.19 -27.79 -11.32
N ALA A 120 -5.13 -28.68 -11.59
CA ALA A 120 -6.55 -28.41 -11.53
C ALA A 120 -7.24 -29.55 -10.79
N ARG A 121 -8.35 -29.24 -10.12
CA ARG A 121 -9.15 -30.21 -9.37
C ARG A 121 -10.57 -30.31 -9.90
N ARG A 122 -11.12 -31.52 -9.84
CA ARG A 122 -12.47 -31.81 -10.33
C ARG A 122 -13.57 -31.26 -9.42
N GLU A 123 -13.36 -31.35 -8.11
CA GLU A 123 -14.34 -30.91 -7.11
C GLU A 123 -13.91 -29.61 -6.43
N ARG A 124 -14.82 -28.63 -6.41
CA ARG A 124 -14.59 -27.28 -5.89
C ARG A 124 -15.09 -27.14 -4.46
N ALA A 125 -14.38 -27.77 -3.52
CA ALA A 125 -14.64 -27.60 -2.09
C ALA A 125 -13.69 -26.55 -1.47
N HIS A 126 -14.19 -25.74 -0.55
CA HIS A 126 -13.39 -24.82 0.28
C HIS A 126 -12.56 -23.76 -0.47
N ALA A 127 -12.97 -23.37 -1.69
CA ALA A 127 -12.37 -22.27 -2.47
C ALA A 127 -10.82 -22.33 -2.48
N LYS A 128 -10.15 -21.20 -2.21
CA LYS A 128 -8.68 -21.09 -2.23
C LYS A 128 -8.00 -22.06 -1.27
N ALA A 129 -8.48 -22.20 -0.03
CA ALA A 129 -7.88 -23.11 0.96
C ALA A 129 -7.89 -24.56 0.47
N GLY A 130 -9.00 -25.01 -0.10
CA GLY A 130 -9.09 -26.35 -0.67
C GLY A 130 -8.16 -26.54 -1.88
N ASN A 131 -7.96 -25.49 -2.69
CA ASN A 131 -7.07 -25.55 -3.85
C ASN A 131 -5.60 -25.68 -3.39
N LEU A 132 -5.20 -24.91 -2.37
CA LEU A 132 -3.89 -25.01 -1.74
C LEU A 132 -3.66 -26.39 -1.10
N ASN A 133 -4.66 -26.93 -0.40
CA ASN A 133 -4.56 -28.27 0.21
C ASN A 133 -4.46 -29.39 -0.82
N HIS A 134 -5.16 -29.26 -1.96
CA HIS A 134 -5.02 -30.20 -3.06
C HIS A 134 -3.60 -30.19 -3.63
N ALA A 135 -3.03 -29.00 -3.85
CA ALA A 135 -1.65 -28.85 -4.30
C ALA A 135 -0.62 -29.42 -3.29
N LEU A 136 -0.86 -29.20 -1.99
CA LEU A 136 -0.02 -29.72 -0.91
C LEU A 136 0.11 -31.24 -0.92
N SER A 137 -0.95 -31.94 -1.36
CA SER A 137 -1.00 -33.40 -1.45
C SER A 137 -0.21 -33.99 -2.63
N ILE A 138 0.13 -33.18 -3.63
CA ILE A 138 0.78 -33.62 -4.88
C ILE A 138 2.19 -33.08 -5.08
N SER A 139 2.52 -31.92 -4.51
CA SER A 139 3.86 -31.34 -4.60
C SER A 139 4.75 -31.85 -3.48
N ASP A 140 6.07 -31.82 -3.66
CA ASP A 140 7.04 -32.50 -2.79
C ASP A 140 8.15 -31.57 -2.25
N GLY A 141 7.96 -30.25 -2.36
CA GLY A 141 8.81 -29.25 -1.74
C GLY A 141 8.71 -29.22 -0.21
N ASP A 142 9.83 -28.93 0.44
CA ASP A 142 9.91 -28.78 1.90
C ASP A 142 9.33 -27.45 2.36
N PHE A 143 9.35 -26.45 1.47
CA PHE A 143 8.82 -25.12 1.69
C PHE A 143 7.82 -24.73 0.60
N ILE A 144 6.73 -24.09 1.00
CA ILE A 144 5.63 -23.68 0.12
C ILE A 144 5.51 -22.17 0.15
N VAL A 145 5.55 -21.54 -1.02
CA VAL A 145 5.27 -20.10 -1.18
C VAL A 145 3.86 -19.93 -1.72
N VAL A 146 3.13 -18.95 -1.21
CA VAL A 146 1.80 -18.63 -1.73
C VAL A 146 1.78 -17.20 -2.26
N PHE A 147 1.50 -17.03 -3.54
CA PHE A 147 1.21 -15.74 -4.17
C PHE A 147 -0.18 -15.74 -4.78
N ASP A 148 -1.00 -14.75 -4.45
CA ASP A 148 -2.24 -14.51 -5.20
C ASP A 148 -1.95 -14.26 -6.68
N ALA A 149 -2.91 -14.63 -7.55
CA ALA A 149 -2.83 -14.50 -9.01
C ALA A 149 -2.40 -13.11 -9.53
N ASP A 150 -2.56 -12.05 -8.74
CA ASP A 150 -2.20 -10.68 -9.06
C ASP A 150 -1.00 -10.12 -8.27
N TYR A 151 -0.24 -10.96 -7.56
CA TYR A 151 0.95 -10.56 -6.78
C TYR A 151 2.24 -11.02 -7.44
N VAL A 152 3.02 -10.07 -7.94
CA VAL A 152 4.31 -10.34 -8.58
C VAL A 152 5.44 -10.21 -7.55
N PRO A 153 6.23 -11.27 -7.28
CA PRO A 153 7.35 -11.19 -6.37
C PRO A 153 8.56 -10.45 -6.96
N GLN A 154 9.42 -9.98 -6.06
CA GLN A 154 10.76 -9.51 -6.39
C GLN A 154 11.71 -10.70 -6.58
N PRO A 155 12.74 -10.57 -7.42
CA PRO A 155 13.69 -11.65 -7.70
C PRO A 155 14.40 -12.23 -6.47
N ASP A 156 14.51 -11.44 -5.40
CA ASP A 156 15.21 -11.75 -4.15
C ASP A 156 14.29 -12.19 -3.01
N PHE A 157 13.02 -12.49 -3.31
CA PHE A 157 12.02 -12.87 -2.33
C PHE A 157 12.46 -14.08 -1.49
N LEU A 158 12.92 -15.16 -2.14
CA LEU A 158 13.34 -16.39 -1.48
C LEU A 158 14.66 -16.22 -0.69
N ASP A 159 15.62 -15.50 -1.26
CA ASP A 159 16.90 -15.22 -0.60
C ASP A 159 16.73 -14.49 0.74
N LYS A 160 15.71 -13.62 0.82
CA LYS A 160 15.40 -12.83 2.01
C LYS A 160 14.44 -13.49 2.99
N THR A 161 13.88 -14.65 2.66
CA THR A 161 12.87 -15.32 3.50
C THR A 161 13.30 -16.70 3.98
N LEU A 162 14.01 -17.47 3.16
CA LEU A 162 14.38 -18.86 3.49
C LEU A 162 15.35 -18.95 4.69
N GLY A 163 16.20 -17.95 4.91
CA GLY A 163 17.16 -17.95 6.01
C GLY A 163 16.54 -18.06 7.41
N TYR A 164 15.29 -17.63 7.60
CA TYR A 164 14.61 -17.72 8.89
C TYR A 164 14.24 -19.16 9.30
N PHE A 165 14.15 -20.09 8.35
CA PHE A 165 13.82 -21.49 8.61
C PHE A 165 14.99 -22.31 9.17
N THR A 166 16.14 -21.68 9.39
CA THR A 166 17.21 -22.23 10.24
C THR A 166 16.74 -22.47 11.68
N ASP A 167 15.75 -21.70 12.17
CA ASP A 167 14.99 -22.08 13.36
C ASP A 167 13.92 -23.12 12.96
N GLU A 168 14.09 -24.36 13.44
CA GLU A 168 13.19 -25.48 13.19
C GLU A 168 11.76 -25.24 13.69
N LYS A 169 11.54 -24.28 14.60
CA LYS A 169 10.20 -23.90 15.10
C LYS A 169 9.51 -22.84 14.25
N VAL A 170 10.16 -22.28 13.22
CA VAL A 170 9.51 -21.35 12.30
C VAL A 170 8.64 -22.13 11.31
N ALA A 171 7.34 -21.88 11.37
CA ALA A 171 6.35 -22.45 10.45
C ALA A 171 6.16 -21.58 9.21
N PHE A 172 6.24 -20.25 9.34
CA PHE A 172 6.08 -19.35 8.20
C PHE A 172 6.83 -18.03 8.35
N VAL A 173 7.10 -17.42 7.21
CA VAL A 173 7.64 -16.06 7.06
C VAL A 173 6.69 -15.26 6.20
N GLN A 174 6.13 -14.16 6.72
CA GLN A 174 5.23 -13.26 6.00
C GLN A 174 5.96 -11.97 5.61
N THR A 175 5.76 -11.51 4.37
CA THR A 175 6.22 -10.19 3.89
C THR A 175 5.06 -9.18 3.81
N PRO A 176 5.32 -7.86 3.84
CA PRO A 176 4.34 -6.83 3.49
C PRO A 176 3.63 -7.07 2.16
N GLN A 177 2.36 -6.70 2.08
CA GLN A 177 1.66 -6.51 0.82
C GLN A 177 1.86 -5.07 0.34
N ASN A 178 2.26 -4.92 -0.91
CA ASN A 178 2.35 -3.64 -1.60
C ASN A 178 1.48 -3.66 -2.86
N TYR A 179 1.06 -2.48 -3.33
CA TYR A 179 0.30 -2.38 -4.57
C TYR A 179 0.96 -1.41 -5.55
N TYR A 180 0.91 -1.74 -6.84
CA TYR A 180 1.56 -0.95 -7.89
C TYR A 180 0.60 -0.02 -8.65
N ASN A 181 -0.72 -0.20 -8.53
CA ASN A 181 -1.73 0.68 -9.12
C ASN A 181 -1.95 1.94 -8.27
N VAL A 182 -0.93 2.81 -8.27
CA VAL A 182 -0.84 4.05 -7.48
C VAL A 182 -1.96 5.08 -7.72
N GLU A 183 -2.69 4.96 -8.83
CA GLU A 183 -3.84 5.80 -9.17
C GLU A 183 -5.15 5.37 -8.47
N SER A 184 -5.17 4.23 -7.78
CA SER A 184 -6.35 3.79 -7.03
C SER A 184 -6.73 4.79 -5.93
N PHE A 185 -8.02 4.91 -5.65
CA PHE A 185 -8.55 5.74 -4.55
C PHE A 185 -8.04 5.30 -3.17
N SER A 186 -7.40 4.13 -3.05
CA SER A 186 -6.75 3.66 -1.82
C SER A 186 -5.42 4.36 -1.54
N PHE A 187 -4.87 5.07 -2.53
CA PHE A 187 -3.60 5.79 -2.42
C PHE A 187 -3.78 7.31 -2.31
N ARG A 188 -2.88 7.94 -1.57
CA ARG A 188 -2.69 9.40 -1.56
C ARG A 188 -1.22 9.72 -1.79
N PHE A 189 -0.91 10.15 -3.01
CA PHE A 189 0.42 10.65 -3.36
C PHE A 189 0.46 12.17 -3.29
N LYS A 190 1.54 12.69 -2.68
CA LYS A 190 1.96 14.08 -2.83
C LYS A 190 3.36 14.06 -3.43
N PHE A 191 3.42 14.06 -4.76
CA PHE A 191 4.66 13.95 -5.54
C PHE A 191 5.70 15.00 -5.12
N GLU A 192 5.29 16.26 -4.96
CA GLU A 192 6.15 17.37 -4.53
C GLU A 192 6.84 17.12 -3.18
N LYS A 193 6.12 16.50 -2.24
CA LYS A 193 6.62 16.22 -0.88
C LYS A 193 7.29 14.85 -0.78
N ARG A 194 7.27 14.05 -1.85
CA ARG A 194 7.65 12.62 -1.87
C ARG A 194 6.97 11.84 -0.75
N GLU A 195 5.70 12.14 -0.52
CA GLU A 195 4.89 11.50 0.52
C GLU A 195 3.87 10.57 -0.13
N LYS A 196 3.83 9.32 0.35
CA LYS A 196 2.73 8.38 0.07
C LYS A 196 1.96 8.07 1.34
N TRP A 197 0.69 7.72 1.17
CA TRP A 197 -0.11 7.02 2.15
C TRP A 197 -0.97 6.00 1.42
N ASN A 198 -0.94 4.78 1.91
CA ASN A 198 -1.89 3.73 1.59
C ASN A 198 -2.51 3.25 2.91
N GLU A 199 -3.79 2.92 2.85
CA GLU A 199 -4.52 2.28 3.96
C GLU A 199 -3.73 1.13 4.62
N GLY A 200 -3.16 0.23 3.80
CA GLY A 200 -2.44 -0.95 4.28
C GLY A 200 -1.10 -0.66 4.94
N ASP A 201 -0.52 0.53 4.75
CA ASP A 201 0.84 0.85 5.21
C ASP A 201 0.94 0.77 6.74
N MET A 202 -0.05 1.27 7.48
CA MET A 202 -0.04 1.19 8.95
C MET A 202 -0.05 -0.26 9.44
N PHE A 203 -0.80 -1.12 8.75
CA PHE A 203 -0.89 -2.54 9.09
C PHE A 203 0.42 -3.28 8.79
N TYR A 204 0.87 -3.24 7.54
CA TYR A 204 2.04 -4.01 7.12
C TYR A 204 3.37 -3.41 7.62
N ARG A 205 3.56 -2.09 7.55
CA ARG A 205 4.87 -1.49 7.87
C ARG A 205 5.11 -1.35 9.37
N LEU A 206 4.07 -1.42 10.18
CA LEU A 206 4.16 -1.08 11.60
C LEU A 206 3.45 -2.07 12.54
N MET A 207 2.16 -2.37 12.33
CA MET A 207 1.45 -3.28 13.24
C MET A 207 1.97 -4.72 13.15
N MET A 208 2.23 -5.23 11.95
CA MET A 208 2.75 -6.58 11.75
C MET A 208 4.15 -6.81 12.37
N PRO A 209 5.14 -5.92 12.18
CA PRO A 209 6.41 -5.99 12.91
C PRO A 209 6.26 -5.85 14.43
N ALA A 210 5.26 -5.10 14.91
CA ALA A 210 4.96 -4.99 16.34
C ALA A 210 4.37 -6.27 16.92
N ARG A 211 3.55 -6.98 16.13
CA ARG A 211 3.01 -8.28 16.49
C ARG A 211 4.05 -9.40 16.44
N ASP A 212 5.03 -9.28 15.56
CA ASP A 212 6.17 -10.22 15.48
C ASP A 212 6.93 -10.29 16.81
N TYR A 213 7.03 -9.19 17.56
CA TYR A 213 7.57 -9.19 18.93
C TYR A 213 6.84 -10.15 19.87
N TRP A 214 5.53 -10.25 19.71
CA TRP A 214 4.67 -11.11 20.52
C TRP A 214 4.50 -12.52 19.94
N ASN A 215 5.28 -12.88 18.91
CA ASN A 215 5.09 -14.11 18.11
C ASN A 215 3.62 -14.26 17.66
N ALA A 216 3.06 -13.18 17.13
CA ALA A 216 1.65 -13.07 16.74
C ALA A 216 1.44 -12.37 15.38
N ALA A 217 2.50 -12.23 14.58
CA ALA A 217 2.36 -11.93 13.15
C ALA A 217 1.58 -13.07 12.48
N PHE A 218 0.83 -12.83 11.43
CA PHE A 218 -0.01 -13.86 10.82
C PHE A 218 0.05 -13.82 9.30
N PHE A 219 -0.29 -14.94 8.68
CA PHE A 219 -0.41 -15.06 7.24
C PHE A 219 -1.57 -14.18 6.74
N ALA A 220 -1.29 -13.31 5.77
CA ALA A 220 -2.25 -12.37 5.20
C ALA A 220 -2.75 -12.80 3.80
N GLY A 221 -2.63 -14.09 3.47
CA GLY A 221 -3.17 -14.68 2.24
C GLY A 221 -2.21 -14.74 1.04
N THR A 222 -1.13 -13.95 1.02
CA THR A 222 -0.16 -13.91 -0.08
C THR A 222 1.20 -13.41 0.42
N GLY A 223 2.28 -13.68 -0.32
CA GLY A 223 3.62 -13.21 0.00
C GLY A 223 4.17 -13.85 1.28
N ALA A 224 3.94 -15.16 1.44
CA ALA A 224 4.44 -15.90 2.59
C ALA A 224 5.05 -17.23 2.16
N VAL A 225 6.10 -17.62 2.89
CA VAL A 225 6.75 -18.93 2.81
C VAL A 225 6.32 -19.75 4.00
N PHE A 226 6.01 -21.03 3.80
CA PHE A 226 5.62 -21.99 4.82
C PHE A 226 6.58 -23.16 4.83
N ARG A 227 6.84 -23.72 6.01
CA ARG A 227 7.40 -25.06 6.16
C ARG A 227 6.28 -26.08 5.96
N LYS A 228 6.43 -26.96 4.96
CA LYS A 228 5.39 -27.95 4.61
C LYS A 228 4.99 -28.83 5.80
N ARG A 229 5.97 -29.38 6.53
CA ARG A 229 5.74 -30.18 7.75
C ARG A 229 4.84 -29.50 8.78
N ALA A 230 4.96 -28.18 8.94
CA ALA A 230 4.13 -27.44 9.90
C ALA A 230 2.67 -27.35 9.43
N LEU A 231 2.44 -27.22 8.12
CA LEU A 231 1.10 -27.30 7.53
C LEU A 231 0.52 -28.71 7.68
N ASP A 232 1.29 -29.75 7.38
CA ASP A 232 0.84 -31.14 7.47
C ASP A 232 0.41 -31.49 8.91
N GLU A 233 1.15 -31.02 9.93
CA GLU A 233 0.84 -31.25 11.35
C GLU A 233 -0.53 -30.67 11.76
N ILE A 234 -0.95 -29.56 11.15
CA ILE A 234 -2.25 -28.92 11.45
C ILE A 234 -3.36 -29.33 10.47
N GLY A 235 -3.10 -30.29 9.58
CA GLY A 235 -4.05 -30.77 8.57
C GLY A 235 -4.21 -29.85 7.35
N GLY A 236 -3.18 -29.05 7.03
CA GLY A 236 -3.15 -28.11 5.92
C GLY A 236 -3.70 -26.72 6.24
N PHE A 237 -4.03 -25.96 5.21
CA PHE A 237 -4.69 -24.65 5.32
C PHE A 237 -6.13 -24.83 5.85
N ALA A 238 -6.53 -23.94 6.76
CA ALA A 238 -7.85 -23.98 7.40
C ALA A 238 -9.00 -23.76 6.40
N THR A 239 -10.12 -24.44 6.57
CA THR A 239 -11.22 -24.48 5.59
C THR A 239 -12.59 -24.08 6.15
N GLU A 240 -12.68 -23.87 7.46
CA GLU A 240 -13.91 -23.63 8.23
C GLU A 240 -14.34 -22.17 8.21
N THR A 241 -13.40 -21.26 7.90
CA THR A 241 -13.62 -19.81 7.83
C THR A 241 -13.31 -19.32 6.43
N ILE A 242 -13.97 -18.23 6.00
CA ILE A 242 -13.71 -17.62 4.68
C ILE A 242 -12.33 -16.95 4.62
N THR A 243 -11.80 -16.54 5.76
CA THR A 243 -10.42 -16.07 5.93
C THR A 243 -9.58 -17.25 6.40
N GLU A 244 -9.14 -18.09 5.46
CA GLU A 244 -8.27 -19.24 5.71
C GLU A 244 -6.92 -18.81 6.29
N ASP A 245 -6.49 -17.61 5.93
CA ASP A 245 -5.19 -17.04 6.19
C ASP A 245 -4.92 -16.83 7.70
N LEU A 246 -5.78 -16.05 8.36
CA LEU A 246 -5.71 -15.81 9.79
C LEU A 246 -5.93 -17.10 10.60
N HIS A 247 -6.89 -17.93 10.18
CA HIS A 247 -7.23 -19.14 10.92
C HIS A 247 -6.10 -20.19 10.84
N THR A 248 -5.46 -20.37 9.68
CA THR A 248 -4.26 -21.21 9.53
C THR A 248 -3.16 -20.75 10.48
N SER A 249 -2.95 -19.45 10.60
CA SER A 249 -1.96 -18.88 11.51
C SER A 249 -2.26 -19.23 12.97
N VAL A 250 -3.52 -19.09 13.40
CA VAL A 250 -3.94 -19.46 14.76
C VAL A 250 -3.69 -20.95 15.03
N ARG A 251 -3.97 -21.84 14.08
CA ARG A 251 -3.68 -23.28 14.21
C ARG A 251 -2.20 -23.57 14.39
N LEU A 252 -1.34 -22.95 13.58
CA LEU A 252 0.11 -23.09 13.70
C LEU A 252 0.59 -22.66 15.09
N TYR A 253 0.14 -21.50 15.58
CA TYR A 253 0.52 -21.03 16.92
C TYR A 253 0.00 -21.93 18.04
N LYS A 254 -1.21 -22.48 17.92
CA LYS A 254 -1.77 -23.44 18.89
C LYS A 254 -0.95 -24.73 18.95
N ALA A 255 -0.38 -25.16 17.83
CA ALA A 255 0.54 -26.29 17.75
C ALA A 255 1.97 -25.95 18.21
N GLY A 256 2.22 -24.73 18.71
CA GLY A 256 3.50 -24.33 19.28
C GLY A 256 4.53 -23.86 18.26
N TRP A 257 4.13 -23.66 17.00
CA TRP A 257 4.98 -23.08 15.97
C TRP A 257 5.16 -21.57 16.15
N LYS A 258 6.20 -21.03 15.51
CA LYS A 258 6.50 -19.59 15.43
C LYS A 258 6.22 -19.05 14.04
N GLY A 259 5.81 -17.79 13.97
CA GLY A 259 5.72 -17.03 12.74
C GLY A 259 6.74 -15.89 12.75
N VAL A 260 7.23 -15.53 11.58
CA VAL A 260 8.18 -14.43 11.40
C VAL A 260 7.59 -13.40 10.45
N TYR A 261 7.78 -12.12 10.76
CA TYR A 261 7.47 -11.03 9.83
C TYR A 261 8.75 -10.38 9.28
N HIS A 262 8.95 -10.45 7.97
CA HIS A 262 10.05 -9.77 7.29
C HIS A 262 9.56 -8.49 6.62
N ASN A 263 9.85 -7.33 7.24
CA ASN A 263 9.31 -6.03 6.86
C ASN A 263 10.03 -5.38 5.67
N GLU A 264 10.04 -6.07 4.52
CA GLU A 264 10.55 -5.56 3.25
C GLU A 264 9.53 -5.78 2.13
N LEU A 265 9.42 -4.82 1.20
CA LEU A 265 8.48 -4.91 0.09
C LEU A 265 9.02 -5.86 -0.99
N LEU A 266 8.74 -7.16 -0.84
CA LEU A 266 9.25 -8.21 -1.74
C LEU A 266 8.21 -8.76 -2.72
N SER A 267 6.99 -8.23 -2.72
CA SER A 267 5.98 -8.54 -3.73
C SER A 267 5.03 -7.37 -3.90
N SER A 268 4.37 -7.27 -5.05
CA SER A 268 3.42 -6.19 -5.34
C SER A 268 2.25 -6.68 -6.16
N GLY A 269 1.04 -6.29 -5.77
CA GLY A 269 -0.18 -6.66 -6.50
C GLY A 269 -1.11 -5.51 -6.84
N LEU A 270 -2.36 -5.84 -7.15
CA LEU A 270 -3.40 -4.88 -7.53
C LEU A 270 -4.36 -4.58 -6.39
N ALA A 271 -4.41 -3.31 -5.97
CA ALA A 271 -5.48 -2.82 -5.11
C ALA A 271 -6.79 -2.78 -5.89
N ALA A 272 -7.93 -2.81 -5.19
CA ALA A 272 -9.22 -2.61 -5.83
C ALA A 272 -9.26 -1.28 -6.60
N THR A 273 -9.77 -1.32 -7.84
CA THR A 273 -9.82 -0.19 -8.76
C THR A 273 -11.06 0.68 -8.57
N ASP A 274 -12.14 0.11 -8.02
CA ASP A 274 -13.39 0.81 -7.71
C ASP A 274 -13.92 0.50 -6.30
N LEU A 275 -14.83 1.35 -5.84
CA LEU A 275 -15.41 1.30 -4.49
C LEU A 275 -16.23 0.02 -4.24
N LYS A 276 -16.91 -0.49 -5.27
CA LYS A 276 -17.81 -1.64 -5.15
C LYS A 276 -17.02 -2.91 -4.89
N ASN A 277 -16.02 -3.19 -5.72
CA ASN A 277 -15.11 -4.32 -5.53
C ASN A 277 -14.34 -4.22 -4.21
N TYR A 278 -13.91 -3.02 -3.85
CA TYR A 278 -13.27 -2.76 -2.57
C TYR A 278 -14.18 -3.05 -1.35
N HIS A 279 -15.43 -2.57 -1.36
CA HIS A 279 -16.38 -2.87 -0.29
C HIS A 279 -16.76 -4.35 -0.21
N ILE A 280 -16.80 -5.07 -1.34
CA ILE A 280 -16.97 -6.54 -1.34
C ILE A 280 -15.79 -7.21 -0.62
N GLN A 281 -14.55 -6.78 -0.89
CA GLN A 281 -13.37 -7.30 -0.20
C GLN A 281 -13.41 -7.00 1.31
N LYS A 282 -13.75 -5.77 1.70
CA LYS A 282 -13.84 -5.37 3.11
C LYS A 282 -14.92 -6.13 3.86
N LEU A 283 -16.08 -6.33 3.24
CA LEU A 283 -17.16 -7.14 3.83
C LEU A 283 -16.69 -8.57 4.06
N ARG A 284 -16.05 -9.19 3.06
CA ARG A 284 -15.50 -10.55 3.17
C ARG A 284 -14.47 -10.67 4.29
N TRP A 285 -13.52 -9.73 4.36
CA TRP A 285 -12.50 -9.71 5.39
C TRP A 285 -13.12 -9.55 6.79
N ALA A 286 -14.04 -8.60 6.96
CA ALA A 286 -14.73 -8.41 8.23
C ALA A 286 -15.53 -9.65 8.66
N GLU A 287 -16.32 -10.23 7.75
CA GLU A 287 -17.11 -11.45 8.03
C GLU A 287 -16.22 -12.63 8.41
N GLY A 288 -15.15 -12.88 7.65
CA GLY A 288 -14.22 -13.97 7.94
C GLY A 288 -13.49 -13.79 9.27
N ASN A 289 -12.96 -12.60 9.53
CA ASN A 289 -12.26 -12.33 10.79
C ASN A 289 -13.20 -12.44 12.01
N ILE A 290 -14.42 -11.93 11.92
CA ILE A 290 -15.40 -12.06 13.02
C ILE A 290 -15.83 -13.52 13.19
N SER A 291 -15.94 -14.30 12.10
CA SER A 291 -16.29 -15.72 12.17
C SER A 291 -15.31 -16.55 13.00
N LEU A 292 -14.05 -16.11 13.12
CA LEU A 292 -13.04 -16.76 13.96
C LEU A 292 -13.46 -16.82 15.44
N LEU A 293 -14.21 -15.84 15.96
CA LEU A 293 -14.73 -15.89 17.34
C LEU A 293 -15.67 -17.08 17.59
N PHE A 294 -16.31 -17.58 16.53
CA PHE A 294 -17.25 -18.69 16.61
C PHE A 294 -16.61 -20.02 16.21
N ALA A 295 -15.63 -20.00 15.29
CA ALA A 295 -14.94 -21.20 14.82
C ALA A 295 -13.78 -21.63 15.73
N ASP A 296 -12.90 -20.70 16.11
CA ASP A 296 -11.72 -20.97 16.96
C ASP A 296 -11.38 -19.73 17.78
N ASN A 297 -12.17 -19.48 18.83
CA ASN A 297 -12.11 -18.23 19.57
C ASN A 297 -10.72 -17.99 20.20
N PRO A 298 -10.00 -16.92 19.79
CA PRO A 298 -8.64 -16.68 20.28
C PRO A 298 -8.55 -16.44 21.79
N LEU A 299 -9.62 -15.98 22.45
CA LEU A 299 -9.61 -15.74 23.89
C LEU A 299 -9.61 -17.03 24.70
N TRP A 300 -10.29 -18.09 24.24
CA TRP A 300 -10.55 -19.30 25.03
C TRP A 300 -9.90 -20.57 24.48
N THR A 301 -9.44 -20.55 23.23
CA THR A 301 -8.81 -21.72 22.59
C THR A 301 -7.53 -22.14 23.32
N LYS A 302 -7.22 -23.43 23.43
CA LYS A 302 -5.98 -23.90 24.08
C LYS A 302 -4.78 -23.78 23.12
N GLY A 303 -3.57 -23.66 23.67
CA GLY A 303 -2.31 -23.63 22.88
C GLY A 303 -1.75 -22.22 22.61
N LEU A 304 -2.56 -21.16 22.70
CA LEU A 304 -2.06 -19.79 22.55
C LEU A 304 -1.53 -19.21 23.87
N THR A 305 -0.42 -18.50 23.79
CA THR A 305 0.12 -17.65 24.88
C THR A 305 -0.75 -16.41 25.11
N LEU A 306 -0.70 -15.82 26.30
CA LEU A 306 -1.52 -14.63 26.62
C LEU A 306 -1.30 -13.47 25.63
N PRO A 307 -0.07 -13.09 25.23
CA PRO A 307 0.13 -12.03 24.24
C PRO A 307 -0.51 -12.36 22.89
N GLN A 308 -0.39 -13.61 22.42
CA GLN A 308 -1.03 -14.06 21.18
C GLN A 308 -2.55 -13.92 21.26
N ARG A 309 -3.17 -14.34 22.37
CA ARG A 309 -4.62 -14.18 22.59
C ARG A 309 -5.05 -12.72 22.44
N ILE A 310 -4.31 -11.81 23.07
CA ILE A 310 -4.60 -10.37 23.02
C ILE A 310 -4.44 -9.83 21.59
N CYS A 311 -3.36 -10.19 20.88
CA CYS A 311 -3.12 -9.75 19.50
C CYS A 311 -4.19 -10.27 18.51
N PHE A 312 -4.56 -11.55 18.61
CA PHE A 312 -5.58 -12.14 17.74
C PHE A 312 -6.97 -11.57 18.07
N PHE A 313 -7.31 -11.45 19.35
CA PHE A 313 -8.54 -10.78 19.76
C PHE A 313 -8.59 -9.34 19.27
N ALA A 314 -7.49 -8.59 19.37
CA ALA A 314 -7.40 -7.22 18.86
C ALA A 314 -7.65 -7.13 17.35
N THR A 315 -7.21 -8.13 16.58
CA THR A 315 -7.52 -8.23 15.14
C THR A 315 -9.01 -8.31 14.92
N VAL A 316 -9.66 -9.25 15.59
CA VAL A 316 -11.09 -9.49 15.40
C VAL A 316 -11.92 -8.31 15.92
N PHE A 317 -11.59 -7.80 17.11
CA PHE A 317 -12.23 -6.65 17.72
C PHE A 317 -12.11 -5.38 16.86
N GLY A 318 -10.99 -5.21 16.15
CA GLY A 318 -10.80 -4.10 15.21
C GLY A 318 -11.86 -4.04 14.09
N TRP A 319 -12.42 -5.18 13.67
CA TRP A 319 -13.47 -5.23 12.65
C TRP A 319 -14.84 -4.77 13.15
N PHE A 320 -15.04 -4.60 14.47
CA PHE A 320 -16.27 -4.06 15.05
C PHE A 320 -16.38 -2.54 14.94
N ILE A 321 -15.31 -1.86 14.49
CA ILE A 321 -15.20 -0.39 14.43
C ILE A 321 -16.32 0.32 13.66
N GLY A 322 -17.01 -0.37 12.74
CA GLY A 322 -18.14 0.19 12.01
C GLY A 322 -19.26 0.70 12.92
N LEU A 323 -19.64 -0.06 13.94
CA LEU A 323 -20.74 0.27 14.86
C LEU A 323 -20.47 1.54 15.71
N PRO A 324 -19.35 1.65 16.46
CA PRO A 324 -19.06 2.87 17.21
C PRO A 324 -18.87 4.08 16.30
N LYS A 325 -18.31 3.91 15.09
CA LYS A 325 -18.19 5.01 14.12
C LYS A 325 -19.55 5.50 13.62
N LEU A 326 -20.49 4.58 13.34
CA LEU A 326 -21.87 4.96 13.03
C LEU A 326 -22.48 5.81 14.15
N ILE A 327 -22.31 5.40 15.42
CA ILE A 327 -22.79 6.15 16.59
C ILE A 327 -22.18 7.56 16.61
N TYR A 328 -20.86 7.70 16.43
CA TYR A 328 -20.20 9.00 16.39
C TYR A 328 -20.67 9.90 15.23
N PHE A 329 -20.98 9.31 14.07
CA PHE A 329 -21.40 10.06 12.90
C PHE A 329 -22.82 10.62 13.01
N VAL A 330 -23.75 9.87 13.63
CA VAL A 330 -25.15 10.27 13.74
C VAL A 330 -25.46 11.06 15.02
N THR A 331 -24.70 10.85 16.10
CA THR A 331 -24.98 11.45 17.42
C THR A 331 -25.12 12.98 17.39
N PRO A 332 -24.18 13.75 16.79
CA PRO A 332 -24.29 15.21 16.76
C PRO A 332 -25.56 15.69 16.04
N ALA A 333 -25.98 14.99 14.99
CA ALA A 333 -27.20 15.34 14.27
C ALA A 333 -28.45 15.02 15.09
N ILE A 334 -28.50 13.87 15.78
CA ILE A 334 -29.61 13.52 16.70
C ILE A 334 -29.73 14.56 17.81
N MET A 335 -28.61 15.03 18.39
CA MET A 335 -28.61 16.10 19.39
C MET A 335 -29.26 17.38 18.86
N LEU A 336 -28.90 17.78 17.64
CA LEU A 336 -29.45 18.98 17.03
C LEU A 336 -30.92 18.81 16.63
N LEU A 337 -31.34 17.67 16.07
CA LEU A 337 -32.73 17.46 15.65
C LEU A 337 -33.69 17.36 16.84
N THR A 338 -33.31 16.56 17.85
CA THR A 338 -34.22 16.16 18.92
C THR A 338 -34.06 16.98 20.20
N GLY A 339 -32.90 17.62 20.41
CA GLY A 339 -32.57 18.28 21.68
C GLY A 339 -32.15 17.32 22.80
N TRP A 340 -32.14 16.01 22.56
CA TRP A 340 -31.63 15.02 23.50
C TRP A 340 -30.11 14.96 23.43
N TYR A 341 -29.45 14.99 24.59
CA TYR A 341 -27.99 14.98 24.67
C TYR A 341 -27.50 13.72 25.39
N PRO A 342 -26.53 12.95 24.83
CA PRO A 342 -26.01 11.77 25.51
C PRO A 342 -25.01 12.13 26.63
N ILE A 343 -24.66 13.41 26.74
CA ILE A 343 -23.78 14.01 27.75
C ILE A 343 -24.55 15.16 28.38
N PHE A 344 -24.70 15.14 29.71
CA PHE A 344 -25.32 16.24 30.44
C PHE A 344 -24.74 16.34 31.86
N PRO A 345 -24.37 17.54 32.36
CA PRO A 345 -24.41 18.83 31.68
C PRO A 345 -23.24 19.06 30.71
N PHE A 346 -23.44 19.91 29.70
CA PHE A 346 -22.35 20.47 28.90
C PHE A 346 -21.82 21.74 29.57
N ASP A 347 -20.93 21.57 30.54
CA ASP A 347 -20.35 22.66 31.32
C ASP A 347 -18.86 22.88 31.02
N ARG A 348 -18.27 23.95 31.59
CA ARG A 348 -16.84 24.26 31.42
C ARG A 348 -15.92 23.14 31.95
N PRO A 349 -16.18 22.55 33.15
CA PRO A 349 -15.46 21.38 33.64
C PRO A 349 -15.37 20.21 32.66
N PHE A 350 -16.47 19.86 32.00
CA PHE A 350 -16.51 18.82 30.97
C PHE A 350 -15.63 19.21 29.79
N MET A 351 -15.75 20.44 29.27
CA MET A 351 -15.02 20.89 28.09
C MET A 351 -13.50 20.79 28.23
N TRP A 352 -12.95 21.22 29.37
CA TRP A 352 -11.51 21.13 29.61
C TRP A 352 -11.02 19.68 29.75
N ARG A 353 -11.78 18.82 30.45
CA ARG A 353 -11.47 17.39 30.56
C ARG A 353 -11.48 16.70 29.20
N TYR A 354 -12.51 16.98 28.40
CA TYR A 354 -12.64 16.46 27.04
C TYR A 354 -11.49 16.94 26.14
N ALA A 355 -11.15 18.23 26.20
CA ALA A 355 -10.05 18.79 25.41
C ALA A 355 -8.69 18.18 25.75
N ILE A 356 -8.37 18.02 27.05
CA ILE A 356 -7.14 17.34 27.49
C ILE A 356 -7.13 15.89 27.02
N PHE A 357 -8.23 15.16 27.25
CA PHE A 357 -8.39 13.78 26.83
C PHE A 357 -8.09 13.64 25.33
N LEU A 358 -8.76 14.44 24.50
CA LEU A 358 -8.62 14.40 23.05
C LEU A 358 -7.20 14.77 22.62
N ALA A 359 -6.59 15.80 23.22
CA ALA A 359 -5.22 16.21 22.93
C ALA A 359 -4.21 15.10 23.25
N VAL A 360 -4.34 14.47 24.42
CA VAL A 360 -3.47 13.36 24.84
C VAL A 360 -3.61 12.17 23.89
N VAL A 361 -4.84 11.81 23.50
CA VAL A 361 -5.08 10.71 22.55
C VAL A 361 -4.48 11.02 21.17
N ILE A 362 -4.75 12.20 20.61
CA ILE A 362 -4.24 12.61 19.29
C ILE A 362 -2.71 12.62 19.25
N VAL A 363 -2.07 13.23 20.26
CA VAL A 363 -0.61 13.27 20.37
C VAL A 363 -0.04 11.86 20.52
N SER A 364 -0.67 11.02 21.33
CA SER A 364 -0.22 9.65 21.55
C SER A 364 -0.30 8.81 20.27
N ILE A 365 -1.41 8.86 19.54
CA ILE A 365 -1.57 8.16 18.26
C ILE A 365 -0.50 8.64 17.27
N LYS A 366 -0.27 9.95 17.18
CA LYS A 366 0.74 10.53 16.28
C LYS A 366 2.17 10.10 16.60
N ILE A 367 2.50 9.90 17.88
CA ILE A 367 3.81 9.39 18.31
C ILE A 367 3.91 7.89 18.03
N VAL A 368 2.91 7.11 18.43
CA VAL A 368 2.89 5.65 18.32
C VAL A 368 2.83 5.19 16.87
N SER A 369 2.17 5.94 15.99
CA SER A 369 2.09 5.62 14.56
C SER A 369 3.39 5.86 13.80
N ARG A 370 4.41 6.48 14.42
CA ARG A 370 5.78 6.67 13.86
C ARG A 370 5.80 7.27 12.44
N GLY A 371 4.81 8.10 12.12
CA GLY A 371 4.66 8.73 10.79
C GLY A 371 3.94 7.88 9.74
N GLN A 372 3.62 6.62 10.04
CA GLN A 372 2.86 5.73 9.17
C GLN A 372 1.35 6.05 9.21
N GLY A 373 0.82 6.35 10.40
CA GLY A 373 -0.60 6.70 10.58
C GLY A 373 -0.88 8.18 10.36
N ARG A 374 -2.01 8.48 9.69
CA ARG A 374 -2.45 9.85 9.39
C ARG A 374 -3.91 10.00 9.79
N ILE A 375 -4.14 10.54 10.99
CA ILE A 375 -5.48 10.64 11.61
C ILE A 375 -6.56 11.10 10.64
N ARG A 376 -6.31 12.15 9.85
CA ARG A 376 -7.29 12.64 8.87
C ARG A 376 -7.63 11.59 7.80
N ASP A 377 -6.61 10.97 7.22
CA ASP A 377 -6.79 9.99 6.15
C ASP A 377 -7.39 8.69 6.73
N ASP A 378 -7.04 8.32 7.97
CA ASP A 378 -7.62 7.20 8.72
C ASP A 378 -9.12 7.45 9.06
N GLU A 379 -9.51 8.68 9.39
CA GLU A 379 -10.92 9.03 9.63
C GLU A 379 -11.75 9.09 8.34
N ILE A 380 -11.17 9.55 7.23
CA ILE A 380 -11.80 9.43 5.89
C ILE A 380 -12.03 7.96 5.55
N TYR A 381 -11.04 7.11 5.84
CA TYR A 381 -11.17 5.67 5.67
C TYR A 381 -12.30 5.08 6.54
N ASN A 382 -12.41 5.46 7.81
CA ASN A 382 -13.51 5.03 8.67
C ASN A 382 -14.87 5.51 8.16
N MET A 383 -14.98 6.76 7.68
CA MET A 383 -16.19 7.31 7.05
C MET A 383 -16.56 6.61 5.73
N MET A 384 -15.58 6.11 4.99
CA MET A 384 -15.84 5.33 3.78
C MET A 384 -16.43 3.95 4.12
N ASN A 385 -15.91 3.30 5.16
CA ASN A 385 -16.18 1.89 5.44
C ASN A 385 -17.22 1.62 6.54
N PHE A 386 -17.62 2.61 7.36
CA PHE A 386 -18.43 2.37 8.58
C PHE A 386 -19.68 1.53 8.32
N PHE A 387 -20.39 1.78 7.21
CA PHE A 387 -21.63 1.10 6.88
C PHE A 387 -21.39 -0.37 6.52
N VAL A 388 -20.38 -0.63 5.68
CA VAL A 388 -20.01 -1.99 5.25
C VAL A 388 -19.52 -2.81 6.43
N LEU A 389 -18.70 -2.22 7.31
CA LEU A 389 -18.21 -2.88 8.52
C LEU A 389 -19.33 -3.12 9.54
N SER A 390 -20.25 -2.16 9.71
CA SER A 390 -21.45 -2.36 10.56
C SER A 390 -22.31 -3.51 10.05
N LYS A 391 -22.53 -3.57 8.72
CA LYS A 391 -23.24 -4.67 8.07
C LYS A 391 -22.57 -6.02 8.32
N ALA A 392 -21.23 -6.08 8.23
CA ALA A 392 -20.47 -7.30 8.51
C ALA A 392 -20.71 -7.80 9.94
N VAL A 393 -20.64 -6.90 10.92
CA VAL A 393 -20.88 -7.24 12.33
C VAL A 393 -22.30 -7.77 12.54
N VAL A 394 -23.31 -7.08 12.01
CA VAL A 394 -24.72 -7.51 12.13
C VAL A 394 -24.90 -8.90 11.49
N LYS A 395 -24.37 -9.11 10.28
CA LYS A 395 -24.46 -10.42 9.61
C LYS A 395 -23.78 -11.53 10.40
N ALA A 396 -22.60 -11.26 10.96
CA ALA A 396 -21.85 -12.23 11.75
C ALA A 396 -22.57 -12.57 13.07
N LEU A 397 -23.11 -11.57 13.79
CA LEU A 397 -23.88 -11.77 15.01
C LEU A 397 -25.17 -12.58 14.76
N LEU A 398 -25.84 -12.32 13.63
CA LEU A 398 -27.01 -13.08 13.18
C LEU A 398 -26.66 -14.44 12.55
N ARG A 399 -25.38 -14.82 12.51
CA ARG A 399 -24.87 -16.07 11.89
C ARG A 399 -25.35 -16.29 10.46
N LEU A 400 -25.54 -15.20 9.71
CA LEU A 400 -25.92 -15.29 8.30
C LEU A 400 -24.74 -15.82 7.50
N LYS A 401 -24.98 -16.86 6.67
CA LYS A 401 -23.94 -17.46 5.83
C LYS A 401 -23.31 -16.38 4.95
N ALA A 402 -22.03 -16.13 5.17
CA ALA A 402 -21.24 -15.28 4.30
C ALA A 402 -21.06 -15.99 2.94
N ARG A 403 -21.24 -15.24 1.85
CA ARG A 403 -21.09 -15.75 0.48
C ARG A 403 -19.77 -15.24 -0.06
N PHE A 404 -18.93 -16.14 -0.57
CA PHE A 404 -17.70 -15.76 -1.25
C PHE A 404 -18.03 -15.22 -2.65
N ILE A 405 -17.98 -13.90 -2.80
CA ILE A 405 -18.13 -13.24 -4.10
C ILE A 405 -16.73 -12.91 -4.62
N VAL A 406 -16.40 -13.43 -5.80
CA VAL A 406 -15.14 -13.14 -6.48
C VAL A 406 -15.18 -11.71 -6.98
N THR A 407 -14.19 -10.91 -6.62
CA THR A 407 -14.07 -9.54 -7.13
C THR A 407 -13.47 -9.53 -8.52
N ALA A 408 -14.01 -8.70 -9.41
CA ALA A 408 -13.39 -8.48 -10.70
C ALA A 408 -12.04 -7.77 -10.51
N LYS A 409 -11.07 -8.12 -11.36
CA LYS A 409 -9.74 -7.49 -11.44
C LYS A 409 -9.62 -6.88 -12.84
N GLY A 410 -9.43 -5.56 -12.92
CA GLY A 410 -9.40 -4.85 -14.21
C GLY A 410 -9.77 -3.36 -14.08
N ALA A 411 -10.14 -2.74 -15.21
CA ALA A 411 -10.55 -1.34 -15.27
C ALA A 411 -11.67 -1.04 -14.26
N GLY A 412 -11.59 0.11 -13.58
CA GLY A 412 -12.56 0.46 -12.55
C GLY A 412 -13.93 0.80 -13.15
N GLU A 413 -15.01 0.35 -12.51
CA GLU A 413 -16.36 0.80 -12.83
C GLU A 413 -16.60 2.22 -12.30
N ALA A 414 -17.44 3.00 -13.00
CA ALA A 414 -17.91 4.27 -12.48
C ALA A 414 -18.66 4.07 -11.15
N VAL A 415 -18.44 4.99 -10.21
CA VAL A 415 -19.05 4.89 -8.88
C VAL A 415 -20.56 5.04 -8.99
N SER A 416 -21.29 3.99 -8.62
CA SER A 416 -22.75 4.05 -8.56
C SER A 416 -23.22 4.91 -7.39
N LEU A 417 -24.32 5.66 -7.57
CA LEU A 417 -24.95 6.43 -6.50
C LEU A 417 -25.33 5.54 -5.30
N SER A 418 -25.77 4.31 -5.59
CA SER A 418 -26.12 3.32 -4.57
C SER A 418 -24.97 3.00 -3.60
N ALA A 419 -23.72 3.03 -4.08
CA ALA A 419 -22.55 2.76 -3.27
C ALA A 419 -22.19 3.93 -2.33
N LEU A 420 -22.67 5.14 -2.63
CA LEU A 420 -22.44 6.36 -1.86
C LEU A 420 -23.64 6.74 -0.96
N LEU A 421 -24.76 6.01 -1.03
CA LEU A 421 -25.95 6.31 -0.24
C LEU A 421 -25.67 6.53 1.24
N PRO A 422 -24.85 5.70 1.94
CA PRO A 422 -24.56 5.94 3.35
C PRO A 422 -23.92 7.31 3.61
N GLN A 423 -22.96 7.72 2.78
CA GLN A 423 -22.29 9.01 2.90
C GLN A 423 -23.22 10.18 2.54
N LEU A 424 -24.02 10.03 1.48
CA LEU A 424 -25.01 11.04 1.08
C LEU A 424 -26.08 11.24 2.16
N THR A 425 -26.52 10.16 2.82
CA THR A 425 -27.43 10.24 3.97
C THR A 425 -26.81 10.99 5.14
N ILE A 426 -25.52 10.74 5.46
CA ILE A 426 -24.81 11.51 6.51
C ILE A 426 -24.71 12.99 6.14
N ILE A 427 -24.40 13.32 4.88
CA ILE A 427 -24.35 14.72 4.42
C ILE A 427 -25.71 15.40 4.62
N LEU A 428 -26.79 14.79 4.11
CA LEU A 428 -28.14 15.34 4.24
C LEU A 428 -28.54 15.50 5.72
N LEU A 429 -28.30 14.46 6.52
CA LEU A 429 -28.58 14.49 7.96
C LEU A 429 -27.81 15.62 8.66
N CYS A 430 -26.51 15.78 8.40
CA CYS A 430 -25.72 16.84 9.00
C CYS A 430 -26.16 18.24 8.56
N VAL A 431 -26.47 18.45 7.28
CA VAL A 431 -26.93 19.76 6.76
C VAL A 431 -28.26 20.15 7.42
N THR A 432 -29.27 19.28 7.36
CA THR A 432 -30.58 19.53 7.97
C THR A 432 -30.49 19.76 9.48
N ALA A 433 -29.63 18.98 10.17
CA ALA A 433 -29.40 19.14 11.60
C ALA A 433 -28.73 20.47 11.96
N ILE A 434 -27.74 20.92 11.18
CA ILE A 434 -27.08 22.22 11.38
C ILE A 434 -28.07 23.36 11.13
N GLU A 435 -28.86 23.30 10.06
CA GLU A 435 -29.90 24.29 9.76
C GLU A 435 -30.89 24.40 10.92
N TRP A 436 -31.42 23.26 11.39
CA TRP A 436 -32.33 23.24 12.53
C TRP A 436 -31.68 23.71 13.84
N GLY A 437 -30.41 23.34 14.08
CA GLY A 437 -29.62 23.82 15.20
C GLY A 437 -29.44 25.34 15.19
N ALA A 438 -29.17 25.91 14.02
CA ALA A 438 -29.04 27.35 13.81
C ALA A 438 -30.36 28.09 14.04
N LEU A 439 -31.49 27.52 13.58
CA LEU A 439 -32.82 28.07 13.85
C LEU A 439 -33.11 28.07 15.37
N LYS A 440 -32.86 26.95 16.06
CA LYS A 440 -33.03 26.89 17.52
C LYS A 440 -32.15 27.90 18.27
N TRP A 441 -30.95 28.16 17.75
CA TRP A 441 -30.07 29.18 18.29
C TRP A 441 -30.64 30.59 18.07
N ALA A 442 -31.05 30.91 16.84
CA ALA A 442 -31.54 32.23 16.45
C ALA A 442 -32.83 32.61 17.19
N TYR A 443 -33.77 31.67 17.34
CA TYR A 443 -35.04 31.89 18.02
C TYR A 443 -34.99 31.65 19.54
N GLY A 444 -33.82 31.30 20.09
CA GLY A 444 -33.66 31.09 21.54
C GLY A 444 -34.45 29.91 22.10
N VAL A 445 -34.81 28.92 21.26
CA VAL A 445 -35.65 27.76 21.62
C VAL A 445 -34.94 26.82 22.61
N SER A 446 -33.61 26.75 22.57
CA SER A 446 -32.82 25.90 23.46
C SER A 446 -32.04 26.73 24.48
N HIS A 447 -32.22 26.41 25.77
CA HIS A 447 -31.43 27.01 26.84
C HIS A 447 -29.97 26.51 26.87
N ASN A 448 -29.69 25.34 26.28
CA ASN A 448 -28.34 24.77 26.22
C ASN A 448 -27.60 25.22 24.95
N ARG A 449 -27.08 26.44 24.96
CA ARG A 449 -26.29 27.00 23.84
C ARG A 449 -25.00 26.21 23.59
N LEU A 450 -24.31 25.76 24.64
CA LEU A 450 -23.05 25.02 24.46
C LEU A 450 -23.27 23.68 23.75
N GLY A 451 -24.30 22.93 24.14
CA GLY A 451 -24.70 21.68 23.49
C GLY A 451 -25.05 21.85 22.01
N LEU A 452 -25.78 22.93 21.65
CA LEU A 452 -26.04 23.26 20.24
C LEU A 452 -24.76 23.56 19.47
N GLY A 453 -23.86 24.36 20.03
CA GLY A 453 -22.57 24.68 19.40
C GLY A 453 -21.72 23.44 19.13
N ILE A 454 -21.61 22.54 20.11
CA ILE A 454 -20.89 21.27 20.00
C ILE A 454 -21.53 20.37 18.92
N GLY A 455 -22.86 20.25 18.94
CA GLY A 455 -23.59 19.48 17.94
C GLY A 455 -23.37 19.99 16.52
N MET A 456 -23.41 21.31 16.32
CA MET A 456 -23.16 21.94 15.01
C MET A 456 -21.72 21.73 14.54
N PHE A 457 -20.74 21.91 15.43
CA PHE A 457 -19.33 21.67 15.13
C PHE A 457 -19.07 20.24 14.67
N TRP A 458 -19.50 19.24 15.45
CA TRP A 458 -19.24 17.83 15.10
C TRP A 458 -20.08 17.36 13.90
N SER A 459 -21.29 17.87 13.72
CA SER A 459 -22.07 17.64 12.49
C SER A 459 -21.34 18.21 11.26
N GLY A 460 -20.73 19.38 11.38
CA GLY A 460 -19.92 19.99 10.32
C GLY A 460 -18.69 19.14 9.98
N VAL A 461 -17.97 18.65 10.99
CA VAL A 461 -16.82 17.74 10.81
C VAL A 461 -17.25 16.44 10.11
N ASN A 462 -18.34 15.82 10.55
CA ASN A 462 -18.84 14.56 9.97
C ASN A 462 -19.32 14.75 8.53
N GLY A 463 -20.09 15.81 8.25
CA GLY A 463 -20.51 16.16 6.89
C GLY A 463 -19.31 16.44 5.98
N TYR A 464 -18.29 17.15 6.48
CA TYR A 464 -17.05 17.39 5.73
C TYR A 464 -16.31 16.10 5.40
N LEU A 465 -16.16 15.17 6.35
CA LEU A 465 -15.55 13.86 6.10
C LEU A 465 -16.32 13.06 5.04
N ALA A 466 -17.66 13.06 5.10
CA ALA A 466 -18.49 12.39 4.10
C ALA A 466 -18.32 13.02 2.71
N CYS A 467 -18.26 14.35 2.61
CA CYS A 467 -17.96 15.06 1.36
C CYS A 467 -16.57 14.69 0.81
N LEU A 468 -15.55 14.58 1.67
CA LEU A 468 -14.21 14.15 1.24
C LEU A 468 -14.17 12.72 0.71
N VAL A 469 -14.99 11.81 1.25
CA VAL A 469 -15.15 10.46 0.71
C VAL A 469 -15.77 10.52 -0.69
N VAL A 470 -16.87 11.26 -0.85
CA VAL A 470 -17.52 11.44 -2.16
C VAL A 470 -16.55 12.03 -3.19
N ALA A 471 -15.81 13.08 -2.82
CA ALA A 471 -14.81 13.71 -3.70
C ALA A 471 -13.66 12.77 -4.05
N THR A 472 -13.13 12.03 -3.07
CA THR A 472 -12.06 11.04 -3.27
C THR A 472 -12.45 10.00 -4.31
N VAL A 473 -13.62 9.41 -4.13
CA VAL A 473 -14.03 8.21 -4.85
C VAL A 473 -14.52 8.57 -6.24
N THR A 474 -15.11 9.76 -6.42
CA THR A 474 -15.52 10.27 -7.74
C THR A 474 -14.36 10.85 -8.56
N ALA A 475 -13.33 11.42 -7.92
CA ALA A 475 -12.14 11.92 -8.62
C ALA A 475 -11.25 10.78 -9.16
N SER A 476 -11.24 9.63 -8.49
CA SER A 476 -10.37 8.51 -8.82
C SER A 476 -11.02 7.60 -9.85
N LEU A 477 -10.98 7.97 -11.13
CA LEU A 477 -11.40 7.09 -12.22
C LEU A 477 -10.18 6.42 -12.85
N HIS A 478 -9.93 5.16 -12.50
CA HIS A 478 -8.97 4.33 -13.23
C HIS A 478 -9.58 3.92 -14.57
N ARG A 479 -9.35 4.73 -15.60
CA ARG A 479 -9.91 4.53 -16.95
C ARG A 479 -9.15 3.49 -17.78
N ARG A 480 -7.97 3.05 -17.33
CA ARG A 480 -7.10 2.13 -18.07
C ARG A 480 -7.37 0.68 -17.64
N LYS A 481 -7.19 -0.26 -18.56
CA LYS A 481 -7.24 -1.70 -18.27
C LYS A 481 -5.98 -2.15 -17.54
N GLU A 482 -4.82 -1.67 -17.99
CA GLU A 482 -3.51 -1.96 -17.42
C GLU A 482 -2.93 -0.74 -16.69
N SER A 483 -2.32 -0.98 -15.54
CA SER A 483 -1.64 0.06 -14.76
C SER A 483 -0.30 0.42 -15.38
N ARG A 484 0.07 1.71 -15.32
CA ARG A 484 1.41 2.17 -15.71
C ARG A 484 2.33 2.22 -14.52
N PHE A 485 3.55 1.74 -14.71
CA PHE A 485 4.61 1.84 -13.71
C PHE A 485 5.25 3.22 -13.81
N LEU A 486 5.21 3.97 -12.72
CA LEU A 486 5.86 5.28 -12.64
C LEU A 486 7.36 5.08 -12.40
N GLY A 487 8.20 5.82 -13.12
CA GLY A 487 9.65 5.64 -13.05
C GLY A 487 10.35 6.28 -14.25
N GLY A 488 11.68 6.41 -14.16
CA GLY A 488 12.48 6.93 -15.28
C GLY A 488 13.10 5.78 -16.06
N LEU A 489 12.85 5.72 -17.36
CA LEU A 489 13.54 4.84 -18.31
C LEU A 489 14.13 5.70 -19.44
N PRO A 490 15.41 5.56 -19.81
CA PRO A 490 15.96 6.28 -20.94
C PRO A 490 15.50 5.63 -22.24
N VAL A 491 15.10 6.46 -23.20
CA VAL A 491 14.54 5.99 -24.47
C VAL A 491 15.17 6.80 -25.59
N TRP A 492 15.83 6.11 -26.52
CA TRP A 492 16.23 6.73 -27.78
C TRP A 492 15.03 6.76 -28.71
N TYR A 493 14.74 7.91 -29.31
CA TYR A 493 13.65 8.08 -30.27
C TYR A 493 14.17 8.58 -31.60
N GLU A 494 13.52 8.17 -32.68
CA GLU A 494 13.78 8.61 -34.04
C GLU A 494 12.43 8.78 -34.77
N ALA A 495 12.18 9.97 -35.32
CA ALA A 495 10.94 10.28 -36.01
C ALA A 495 11.19 11.09 -37.30
N GLY A 496 10.43 10.78 -38.35
CA GLY A 496 10.38 11.51 -39.62
C GLY A 496 10.97 10.76 -40.83
N GLU A 497 10.41 11.02 -42.02
CA GLU A 497 10.98 10.63 -43.31
C GLU A 497 11.76 11.81 -43.92
N ASN A 498 12.96 11.53 -44.47
CA ASN A 498 13.74 12.40 -45.37
C ASN A 498 13.75 13.92 -45.06
N LYS A 499 14.60 14.32 -44.09
CA LYS A 499 15.22 15.67 -43.86
C LYS A 499 14.75 16.51 -42.65
N ARG A 500 13.84 16.02 -41.80
CA ARG A 500 13.66 16.52 -40.41
C ARG A 500 13.58 15.36 -39.42
N LEU A 501 14.68 14.60 -39.31
CA LEU A 501 14.82 13.53 -38.32
C LEU A 501 14.87 14.16 -36.92
N ALA A 502 13.74 14.15 -36.21
CA ALA A 502 13.73 14.41 -34.77
C ALA A 502 14.25 13.15 -34.09
N SER A 503 15.54 13.15 -33.76
CA SER A 503 16.19 12.05 -33.04
C SER A 503 16.83 12.56 -31.75
N GLY A 504 16.85 11.72 -30.72
CA GLY A 504 17.47 12.07 -29.46
C GLY A 504 17.22 11.08 -28.35
N LEU A 505 17.79 11.40 -27.18
CA LEU A 505 17.59 10.65 -25.96
C LEU A 505 16.55 11.36 -25.09
N GLY A 506 15.40 10.70 -24.91
CA GLY A 506 14.32 11.13 -24.05
C GLY A 506 14.24 10.30 -22.77
N THR A 507 13.21 10.56 -21.98
CA THR A 507 12.92 9.81 -20.75
C THR A 507 11.46 9.41 -20.73
N ALA A 508 11.19 8.11 -20.66
CA ALA A 508 9.88 7.61 -20.29
C ALA A 508 9.68 7.84 -18.79
N THR A 509 8.56 8.50 -18.46
CA THR A 509 8.15 8.85 -17.08
C THR A 509 7.18 7.83 -16.48
N ASP A 510 6.58 7.04 -17.36
CA ASP A 510 5.79 5.87 -17.04
C ASP A 510 5.87 4.85 -18.18
N LEU A 511 5.66 3.57 -17.88
CA LEU A 511 5.77 2.45 -18.83
C LEU A 511 4.81 1.31 -18.47
N ASN A 512 4.26 0.64 -19.47
CA ASN A 512 3.70 -0.70 -19.38
C ASN A 512 3.89 -1.43 -20.72
N GLU A 513 3.35 -2.64 -20.86
CA GLU A 513 3.47 -3.46 -22.08
C GLU A 513 2.74 -2.89 -23.32
N ASP A 514 1.89 -1.88 -23.15
CA ASP A 514 1.12 -1.24 -24.23
C ASP A 514 1.72 0.09 -24.70
N GLY A 515 2.47 0.78 -23.84
CA GLY A 515 3.02 2.09 -24.16
C GLY A 515 3.67 2.82 -22.99
N MET A 516 3.99 4.09 -23.22
CA MET A 516 4.72 4.93 -22.26
C MET A 516 4.32 6.40 -22.37
N ALA A 517 4.67 7.19 -21.36
CA ALA A 517 4.71 8.65 -21.45
C ALA A 517 6.15 9.11 -21.65
N LEU A 518 6.47 9.52 -22.88
CA LEU A 518 7.82 9.89 -23.30
C LEU A 518 8.00 11.42 -23.21
N THR A 519 9.00 11.86 -22.45
CA THR A 519 9.46 13.25 -22.43
C THR A 519 10.66 13.41 -23.37
N THR A 520 10.59 14.37 -24.28
CA THR A 520 11.63 14.69 -25.26
C THR A 520 11.99 16.18 -25.23
N PHE A 521 13.14 16.51 -25.81
CA PHE A 521 13.61 17.90 -25.98
C PHE A 521 13.49 18.39 -27.44
N SER A 522 12.83 17.58 -28.28
CA SER A 522 12.54 17.91 -29.67
C SER A 522 11.09 17.51 -29.97
N ALA A 523 10.41 18.31 -30.77
CA ALA A 523 9.03 18.05 -31.12
C ALA A 523 8.91 16.77 -31.97
N LEU A 524 8.01 15.89 -31.59
CA LEU A 524 7.60 14.72 -32.35
C LEU A 524 6.24 14.97 -33.03
N PRO A 525 6.03 14.46 -34.26
CA PRO A 525 4.74 14.52 -34.94
C PRO A 525 3.71 13.63 -34.22
N VAL A 526 2.50 14.16 -34.01
CA VAL A 526 1.38 13.42 -33.40
C VAL A 526 0.64 12.66 -34.50
N GLY A 527 0.33 11.39 -34.25
CA GLY A 527 -0.32 10.47 -35.18
C GLY A 527 0.66 9.65 -36.03
N GLU A 528 1.95 9.97 -35.99
CA GLU A 528 2.98 9.29 -36.78
C GLU A 528 3.71 8.21 -35.98
N GLN A 529 4.33 7.29 -36.72
CA GLN A 529 5.17 6.23 -36.19
C GLN A 529 6.56 6.77 -35.83
N VAL A 530 7.07 6.32 -34.69
CA VAL A 530 8.39 6.66 -34.17
C VAL A 530 9.15 5.39 -33.86
N GLY A 531 10.41 5.34 -34.28
CA GLY A 531 11.35 4.29 -33.90
C GLY A 531 11.85 4.52 -32.48
N LEU A 532 11.85 3.48 -31.66
CA LEU A 532 12.17 3.56 -30.24
C LEU A 532 13.22 2.51 -29.89
N ARG A 533 14.22 2.89 -29.09
CA ARG A 533 15.11 1.96 -28.41
C ARG A 533 15.02 2.16 -26.91
N LEU A 534 14.52 1.15 -26.21
CA LEU A 534 14.32 1.12 -24.77
C LEU A 534 15.50 0.40 -24.11
N TYR A 535 16.10 1.03 -23.11
CA TYR A 535 17.24 0.45 -22.38
C TYR A 535 16.76 -0.16 -21.06
N LEU A 536 16.28 -1.40 -21.11
CA LEU A 536 15.71 -2.15 -19.99
C LEU A 536 16.83 -2.78 -19.13
N GLY A 537 17.67 -1.93 -18.52
CA GLY A 537 18.86 -2.37 -17.79
C GLY A 537 19.98 -2.79 -18.74
N SER A 538 20.32 -4.08 -18.79
CA SER A 538 21.31 -4.62 -19.74
C SER A 538 20.72 -4.99 -21.10
N ARG A 539 19.39 -5.19 -21.20
CA ARG A 539 18.70 -5.50 -22.45
C ARG A 539 18.35 -4.20 -23.19
N VAL A 540 18.71 -4.12 -24.47
CA VAL A 540 18.26 -3.05 -25.36
C VAL A 540 17.17 -3.63 -26.26
N MET A 541 15.99 -3.05 -26.22
CA MET A 541 14.84 -3.47 -27.01
C MET A 541 14.52 -2.40 -28.05
N THR A 542 14.41 -2.78 -29.31
CA THR A 542 14.02 -1.87 -30.39
C THR A 542 12.60 -2.17 -30.80
N CYS A 543 11.74 -1.15 -30.84
CA CYS A 543 10.36 -1.30 -31.25
C CYS A 543 9.86 -0.03 -31.95
N ASN A 544 8.69 -0.13 -32.57
CA ASN A 544 7.99 1.02 -33.10
C ASN A 544 6.86 1.44 -32.15
N GLY A 545 6.49 2.71 -32.22
CA GLY A 545 5.31 3.21 -31.53
C GLY A 545 4.65 4.36 -32.28
N VAL A 546 3.41 4.66 -31.92
CA VAL A 546 2.64 5.78 -32.48
C VAL A 546 2.44 6.84 -31.40
N VAL A 547 2.72 8.09 -31.74
CA VAL A 547 2.49 9.23 -30.85
C VAL A 547 0.99 9.57 -30.85
N LEU A 548 0.30 9.30 -29.74
CA LEU A 548 -1.16 9.49 -29.67
C LEU A 548 -1.57 10.94 -29.36
N TYR A 549 -0.87 11.59 -28.42
CA TYR A 549 -1.17 12.95 -28.02
C TYR A 549 0.04 13.62 -27.35
N ILE A 550 0.02 14.95 -27.33
CA ILE A 550 0.95 15.78 -26.56
C ILE A 550 0.26 16.32 -25.31
N ASN A 551 0.88 16.13 -24.15
CA ASN A 551 0.40 16.68 -22.89
C ASN A 551 0.86 18.13 -22.70
N ARG A 552 0.03 19.07 -23.17
CA ARG A 552 0.28 20.52 -23.09
C ARG A 552 0.40 21.07 -21.67
N SER A 553 -0.18 20.41 -20.65
CA SER A 553 -0.11 20.86 -19.25
C SER A 553 1.28 20.77 -18.63
N THR A 554 2.15 19.92 -19.20
CA THR A 554 3.53 19.71 -18.76
C THR A 554 4.54 20.22 -19.79
N THR A 555 4.07 20.74 -20.92
CA THR A 555 4.92 21.28 -21.97
C THR A 555 5.39 22.67 -21.56
N THR A 556 6.67 22.80 -21.24
CA THR A 556 7.35 24.10 -21.18
C THR A 556 8.15 24.31 -22.46
N GLU A 557 8.58 25.53 -22.73
CA GLU A 557 9.42 25.84 -23.89
C GLU A 557 10.63 24.87 -23.98
N GLY A 558 10.74 24.12 -25.09
CA GLY A 558 11.80 23.13 -25.31
C GLY A 558 11.60 21.74 -24.68
N VAL A 559 10.49 21.48 -23.97
CA VAL A 559 10.21 20.18 -23.34
C VAL A 559 8.82 19.70 -23.72
N PHE A 560 8.74 18.51 -24.32
CA PHE A 560 7.49 17.94 -24.81
C PHE A 560 7.23 16.59 -24.14
N ARG A 561 6.00 16.37 -23.67
CA ARG A 561 5.58 15.09 -23.08
C ARG A 561 4.50 14.44 -23.95
N TYR A 562 4.78 13.25 -24.45
CA TYR A 562 3.93 12.52 -25.38
C TYR A 562 3.36 11.24 -24.75
N GLY A 563 2.13 10.89 -25.11
CA GLY A 563 1.62 9.53 -24.92
C GLY A 563 1.97 8.70 -26.15
N VAL A 564 2.80 7.66 -25.99
CA VAL A 564 3.22 6.78 -27.08
C VAL A 564 2.65 5.38 -26.85
N LYS A 565 2.05 4.78 -27.89
CA LYS A 565 1.55 3.41 -27.87
C LYS A 565 2.47 2.54 -28.71
N PHE A 566 2.91 1.39 -28.20
CA PHE A 566 3.74 0.48 -28.96
C PHE A 566 2.93 -0.22 -30.06
N THR A 567 3.60 -0.53 -31.17
CA THR A 567 3.03 -1.30 -32.29
C THR A 567 3.80 -2.60 -32.47
N ASP A 568 3.08 -3.69 -32.73
CA ASP A 568 3.64 -5.00 -33.12
C ASP A 568 4.69 -5.59 -32.16
N LEU A 569 4.56 -5.33 -30.85
CA LEU A 569 5.42 -5.98 -29.85
C LEU A 569 5.17 -7.49 -29.81
N SER A 570 6.26 -8.25 -29.93
CA SER A 570 6.25 -9.68 -29.67
C SER A 570 5.85 -9.99 -28.23
N ARG A 571 5.42 -11.23 -27.97
CA ARG A 571 5.08 -11.66 -26.61
C ARG A 571 6.29 -11.58 -25.67
N GLU A 572 7.45 -11.96 -26.17
CA GLU A 572 8.72 -11.93 -25.42
C GLU A 572 9.10 -10.49 -25.03
N ASP A 573 8.91 -9.52 -25.93
CA ASP A 573 9.19 -8.11 -25.64
C ASP A 573 8.25 -7.56 -24.57
N LYS A 574 6.96 -7.93 -24.61
CA LYS A 574 5.99 -7.55 -23.55
C LYS A 574 6.37 -8.14 -22.19
N ASP A 575 6.84 -9.37 -22.17
CA ASP A 575 7.30 -10.03 -20.95
C ASP A 575 8.56 -9.35 -20.40
N ALA A 576 9.52 -8.99 -21.26
CA ALA A 576 10.72 -8.26 -20.88
C ALA A 576 10.41 -6.87 -20.29
N ILE A 577 9.46 -6.13 -20.89
CA ILE A 577 8.97 -4.86 -20.32
C ILE A 577 8.36 -5.09 -18.94
N THR A 578 7.49 -6.10 -18.82
CA THR A 578 6.82 -6.45 -17.55
C THR A 578 7.83 -6.78 -16.45
N GLU A 579 8.81 -7.64 -16.75
CA GLU A 579 9.86 -8.02 -15.82
C GLU A 579 10.68 -6.81 -15.37
N PHE A 580 11.08 -5.93 -16.30
CA PHE A 580 11.80 -4.70 -15.98
C PHE A 580 10.96 -3.77 -15.07
N CYS A 581 9.68 -3.61 -15.38
CA CYS A 581 8.76 -2.80 -14.60
C CYS A 581 8.67 -3.28 -13.15
N PHE A 582 8.53 -4.59 -12.91
CA PHE A 582 8.42 -5.14 -11.56
C PHE A 582 9.75 -5.25 -10.81
N SER A 583 10.84 -5.61 -11.50
CA SER A 583 12.13 -5.88 -10.83
C SER A 583 13.03 -4.67 -10.66
N GLN A 584 12.82 -3.59 -11.43
CA GLN A 584 13.68 -2.40 -11.38
C GLN A 584 12.88 -1.10 -11.23
N MET A 585 11.92 -0.86 -12.12
CA MET A 585 11.21 0.43 -12.17
C MET A 585 10.36 0.67 -10.91
N LEU A 586 9.56 -0.32 -10.52
CA LEU A 586 8.67 -0.24 -9.35
C LEU A 586 9.44 -0.13 -8.03
N PRO A 587 10.46 -0.96 -7.72
CA PRO A 587 11.28 -0.81 -6.52
C PRO A 587 11.94 0.57 -6.43
N ALA A 588 12.53 1.04 -7.55
CA ALA A 588 13.14 2.36 -7.61
C ALA A 588 12.13 3.47 -7.30
N PHE A 589 10.93 3.40 -7.88
CA PHE A 589 9.86 4.33 -7.58
C PHE A 589 9.44 4.27 -6.11
N MET A 590 9.14 3.09 -5.57
CA MET A 590 8.66 2.94 -4.20
C MET A 590 9.69 3.40 -3.17
N HIS A 591 10.99 3.21 -3.43
CA HIS A 591 12.08 3.70 -2.59
C HIS A 591 12.13 5.24 -2.52
N ARG A 592 11.66 5.96 -3.55
CA ARG A 592 11.59 7.44 -3.51
C ARG A 592 10.53 7.97 -2.54
N PHE A 593 9.50 7.18 -2.25
CA PHE A 593 8.34 7.56 -1.45
C PHE A 593 8.35 7.00 -0.03
N ASP A 594 9.54 6.84 0.56
CA ASP A 594 9.63 6.31 1.91
C ASP A 594 9.09 7.29 2.98
N VAL A 595 8.53 6.73 4.05
CA VAL A 595 7.71 7.47 5.00
C VAL A 595 8.58 8.42 5.81
N ARG A 596 8.34 9.72 5.66
CA ARG A 596 9.03 10.74 6.45
C ARG A 596 8.29 10.96 7.77
N PRO A 597 8.96 10.85 8.92
CA PRO A 597 8.34 11.22 10.19
C PRO A 597 7.90 12.69 10.17
N SER A 598 6.76 12.97 10.81
CA SER A 598 6.21 14.33 10.88
C SER A 598 7.22 15.31 11.47
N SER A 599 7.12 16.62 11.19
CA SER A 599 8.05 17.62 11.74
C SER A 599 8.14 17.56 13.27
N LEU A 600 7.00 17.38 13.95
CA LEU A 600 6.94 17.19 15.39
C LEU A 600 7.63 15.89 15.83
N THR A 601 7.38 14.79 15.13
CA THR A 601 8.04 13.50 15.41
C THR A 601 9.54 13.58 15.17
N ARG A 602 9.99 14.29 14.14
CA ARG A 602 11.41 14.55 13.87
C ARG A 602 12.05 15.40 14.96
N PHE A 603 11.35 16.42 15.46
CA PHE A 603 11.83 17.24 16.57
C PHE A 603 11.95 16.41 17.86
N ILE A 604 10.93 15.61 18.19
CA ILE A 604 10.95 14.71 19.34
C ILE A 604 12.03 13.65 19.18
N LEU A 605 12.14 13.01 18.01
CA LEU A 605 13.19 12.03 17.73
C LEU A 605 14.59 12.66 17.72
N ALA A 606 14.75 13.89 17.22
CA ALA A 606 16.03 14.60 17.28
C ALA A 606 16.43 15.02 18.70
N TYR A 607 15.45 15.18 19.59
CA TYR A 607 15.70 15.39 21.02
C TYR A 607 16.19 14.10 21.71
N TYR A 608 15.67 12.93 21.31
CA TYR A 608 16.06 11.63 21.87
C TYR A 608 17.27 10.98 21.18
N ASP A 609 17.48 11.23 19.89
CA ASP A 609 18.52 10.66 19.06
C ASP A 609 19.45 11.81 18.66
N ARG A 610 20.64 11.89 19.29
CA ARG A 610 21.66 12.96 19.10
C ARG A 610 22.30 12.94 17.69
N ARG A 611 21.50 12.82 16.62
CA ARG A 611 21.97 12.84 15.24
C ARG A 611 21.89 14.26 14.69
N GLN A 612 23.06 14.81 14.38
CA GLN A 612 23.23 16.11 13.75
C GLN A 612 22.38 16.23 12.47
N ILE A 613 21.49 17.23 12.45
CA ILE A 613 20.78 17.63 11.24
C ILE A 613 21.79 18.34 10.32
N LYS A 614 22.45 17.60 9.42
CA LYS A 614 23.24 18.21 8.36
C LYS A 614 22.31 18.96 7.39
N ARG A 615 22.50 20.28 7.25
CA ARG A 615 21.89 21.08 6.17
C ARG A 615 22.33 20.47 4.83
N ARG A 616 21.40 19.85 4.11
CA ARG A 616 21.61 19.38 2.74
C ARG A 616 21.29 20.52 1.76
N THR A 617 22.12 20.67 0.74
CA THR A 617 21.81 21.50 -0.44
C THR A 617 20.46 21.08 -1.04
N LYS A 618 19.68 22.05 -1.54
CA LYS A 618 18.38 21.79 -2.18
C LYS A 618 18.61 20.88 -3.40
N ARG A 619 18.11 19.64 -3.33
CA ARG A 619 18.13 18.68 -4.44
C ARG A 619 16.78 18.71 -5.16
N MET A 620 16.82 18.78 -6.48
CA MET A 620 15.64 18.80 -7.32
C MET A 620 15.32 17.40 -7.83
N ALA A 621 14.06 17.00 -7.76
CA ALA A 621 13.57 15.72 -8.23
C ALA A 621 13.30 15.77 -9.75
N ILE A 622 14.35 15.67 -10.57
CA ILE A 622 14.22 15.67 -12.04
C ILE A 622 14.77 14.37 -12.60
N SER A 623 14.02 13.79 -13.54
CA SER A 623 14.39 12.63 -14.34
C SER A 623 14.93 13.06 -15.70
N LEU A 624 16.24 13.29 -15.77
CA LEU A 624 16.97 13.60 -16.99
C LEU A 624 17.65 12.36 -17.55
N PRO A 625 17.65 12.17 -18.88
CA PRO A 625 18.43 11.12 -19.50
C PRO A 625 19.92 11.37 -19.28
N MET A 626 20.63 10.31 -18.90
CA MET A 626 22.06 10.33 -18.62
C MET A 626 22.76 9.15 -19.32
N ILE A 627 23.95 9.40 -19.83
CA ILE A 627 24.85 8.38 -20.38
C ILE A 627 26.07 8.33 -19.48
N LEU A 628 26.34 7.17 -18.88
CA LEU A 628 27.64 6.87 -18.26
C LEU A 628 28.56 6.38 -19.37
N ARG A 629 29.63 7.14 -19.62
CA ARG A 629 30.60 6.82 -20.66
C ARG A 629 31.45 5.66 -20.17
N GLY A 630 31.52 4.62 -20.98
CA GLY A 630 32.23 3.37 -20.74
C GLY A 630 32.11 2.49 -21.99
N GLU A 631 32.78 1.35 -22.00
CA GLU A 631 32.69 0.37 -23.07
C GLU A 631 32.06 -0.93 -22.52
N PRO A 632 30.78 -1.20 -22.80
CA PRO A 632 29.80 -0.40 -23.54
C PRO A 632 29.22 0.78 -22.71
N PRO A 633 28.64 1.81 -23.35
CA PRO A 633 28.02 2.93 -22.65
C PRO A 633 26.75 2.48 -21.92
N HIS A 634 26.54 3.01 -20.71
CA HIS A 634 25.36 2.69 -19.90
C HIS A 634 24.37 3.86 -19.89
N TYR A 635 23.12 3.60 -20.28
CA TYR A 635 22.06 4.60 -20.36
C TYR A 635 21.20 4.51 -19.10
N THR A 636 20.97 5.65 -18.45
CA THR A 636 20.16 5.73 -17.24
C THR A 636 19.42 7.07 -17.14
N VAL A 637 18.67 7.28 -16.06
CA VAL A 637 17.93 8.50 -15.77
C VAL A 637 18.25 8.97 -14.36
N THR A 638 18.38 10.28 -14.17
CA THR A 638 18.58 10.85 -12.83
C THR A 638 17.34 10.70 -11.94
N GLU A 639 17.55 10.58 -10.65
CA GLU A 639 16.51 10.66 -9.63
C GLU A 639 16.40 12.06 -9.03
N ASP A 640 17.56 12.67 -8.80
CA ASP A 640 17.70 14.03 -8.34
C ASP A 640 19.00 14.66 -8.82
N VAL A 641 18.98 15.98 -8.95
CA VAL A 641 20.11 16.80 -9.37
C VAL A 641 20.22 18.01 -8.44
N SER A 642 21.45 18.46 -8.19
CA SER A 642 21.77 19.68 -7.47
C SER A 642 23.06 20.28 -8.01
N LEU A 643 23.38 21.51 -7.61
CA LEU A 643 24.65 22.14 -7.97
C LEU A 643 25.90 21.33 -7.56
N GLY A 644 25.81 20.51 -6.53
CA GLY A 644 26.95 19.74 -5.99
C GLY A 644 27.00 18.27 -6.40
N GLY A 645 26.01 17.76 -7.13
CA GLY A 645 25.95 16.36 -7.50
C GLY A 645 24.55 15.88 -7.84
N LEU A 646 24.44 14.58 -8.10
CA LEU A 646 23.21 13.94 -8.55
C LEU A 646 23.03 12.55 -7.93
N ALA A 647 21.84 11.99 -8.10
CA ALA A 647 21.57 10.58 -7.84
C ALA A 647 20.91 9.93 -9.05
N PHE A 648 21.19 8.66 -9.29
CA PHE A 648 20.68 7.88 -10.43
C PHE A 648 20.63 6.39 -10.07
N MET A 649 19.97 5.61 -10.92
CA MET A 649 19.86 4.16 -10.77
C MET A 649 20.77 3.45 -11.77
N VAL A 650 21.35 2.31 -11.39
CA VAL A 650 22.13 1.44 -12.27
C VAL A 650 21.80 -0.02 -12.01
N GLY A 651 22.00 -0.86 -13.03
CA GLY A 651 21.76 -2.31 -12.92
C GLY A 651 22.81 -3.06 -12.11
N SER A 652 24.03 -2.52 -12.01
CA SER A 652 25.17 -3.14 -11.34
C SER A 652 25.76 -2.23 -10.25
N PRO A 653 26.34 -2.79 -9.18
CA PRO A 653 26.94 -1.98 -8.11
C PRO A 653 28.15 -1.21 -8.63
N MET A 654 28.28 0.05 -8.20
CA MET A 654 29.45 0.89 -8.47
C MET A 654 30.24 1.09 -7.18
N ALA A 655 31.56 0.93 -7.25
CA ALA A 655 32.44 1.11 -6.09
C ALA A 655 32.47 2.58 -5.64
N THR A 656 32.50 2.80 -4.32
CA THR A 656 32.58 4.16 -3.76
C THR A 656 34.01 4.71 -3.93
N GLY A 657 34.13 5.98 -4.31
CA GLY A 657 35.41 6.65 -4.61
C GLY A 657 35.85 6.54 -6.08
N THR A 658 35.15 5.77 -6.92
CA THR A 658 35.45 5.71 -8.35
C THR A 658 34.96 6.96 -9.06
N HIS A 659 35.71 7.39 -10.08
CA HIS A 659 35.30 8.46 -10.98
C HIS A 659 34.64 7.87 -12.23
N ALA A 660 33.66 8.57 -12.78
CA ALA A 660 32.99 8.21 -14.02
C ALA A 660 32.65 9.46 -14.83
N SER A 661 32.88 9.41 -16.14
CA SER A 661 32.46 10.46 -17.05
C SER A 661 30.99 10.25 -17.42
N ILE A 662 30.21 11.32 -17.38
CA ILE A 662 28.78 11.30 -17.74
C ILE A 662 28.44 12.36 -18.77
N THR A 663 27.37 12.10 -19.52
CA THR A 663 26.68 13.07 -20.36
C THR A 663 25.22 13.15 -19.91
N LEU A 664 24.81 14.30 -19.39
CA LEU A 664 23.41 14.63 -19.10
C LEU A 664 22.79 15.32 -20.31
N VAL A 665 21.61 14.86 -20.72
CA VAL A 665 20.84 15.51 -21.78
C VAL A 665 19.77 16.39 -21.14
N THR A 666 19.80 17.69 -21.42
CA THR A 666 18.89 18.68 -20.82
C THR A 666 18.15 19.48 -21.89
N PRO A 667 17.06 20.19 -21.55
CA PRO A 667 16.41 21.12 -22.48
C PRO A 667 17.32 22.25 -22.98
N PHE A 668 18.38 22.56 -22.22
CA PHE A 668 19.34 23.63 -22.52
C PHE A 668 20.60 23.12 -23.23
N GLY A 669 20.64 21.83 -23.60
CA GLY A 669 21.77 21.18 -24.26
C GLY A 669 22.37 20.02 -23.48
N ARG A 670 23.51 19.50 -23.96
CA ARG A 670 24.24 18.40 -23.32
C ARG A 670 25.24 18.95 -22.30
N LEU A 671 25.30 18.30 -21.15
CA LEU A 671 26.23 18.61 -20.06
C LEU A 671 27.14 17.41 -19.85
N ASP A 672 28.42 17.60 -20.16
CA ASP A 672 29.46 16.62 -19.85
C ASP A 672 30.12 16.97 -18.51
N ALA A 673 30.31 15.95 -17.67
CA ALA A 673 30.88 16.10 -16.34
C ALA A 673 31.60 14.83 -15.88
N GLU A 674 32.60 15.01 -15.01
CA GLU A 674 33.17 13.95 -14.20
C GLU A 674 32.42 13.89 -12.86
N ILE A 675 32.06 12.68 -12.44
CA ILE A 675 31.43 12.43 -11.15
C ILE A 675 32.23 11.45 -10.30
N GLU A 676 32.26 11.70 -9.01
CA GLU A 676 32.81 10.78 -8.01
C GLU A 676 31.66 10.07 -7.29
N ILE A 677 31.71 8.74 -7.27
CA ILE A 677 30.70 7.92 -6.59
C ILE A 677 30.87 8.03 -5.08
N ARG A 678 29.86 8.57 -4.38
CA ARG A 678 29.88 8.76 -2.92
C ARG A 678 29.14 7.68 -2.15
N ASN A 679 28.13 7.07 -2.75
CA ASN A 679 27.46 5.90 -2.21
C ASN A 679 26.80 5.10 -3.33
N CYS A 680 26.68 3.80 -3.09
CA CYS A 680 25.90 2.87 -3.89
C CYS A 680 25.12 1.96 -2.94
N ARG A 681 23.80 1.87 -3.09
CA ARG A 681 22.93 1.04 -2.24
C ARG A 681 22.00 0.19 -3.08
N GLY A 682 21.94 -1.11 -2.82
CA GLY A 682 20.96 -2.01 -3.47
C GLY A 682 19.52 -1.62 -3.10
N VAL A 683 18.66 -1.59 -4.11
CA VAL A 683 17.21 -1.34 -4.01
C VAL A 683 16.41 -2.61 -4.29
N ALA A 684 16.87 -3.44 -5.24
CA ALA A 684 16.40 -4.80 -5.50
C ALA A 684 17.64 -5.68 -5.69
N ALA A 685 17.71 -6.87 -5.07
CA ALA A 685 18.99 -7.58 -5.01
C ALA A 685 19.52 -7.91 -6.42
N GLY A 686 20.77 -7.54 -6.66
CA GLY A 686 21.47 -7.85 -7.90
C GLY A 686 21.02 -7.06 -9.13
N ARG A 687 19.85 -6.38 -9.11
CA ARG A 687 19.24 -5.81 -10.33
C ARG A 687 19.10 -4.30 -10.34
N SER A 688 19.15 -3.64 -9.19
CA SER A 688 18.98 -2.19 -9.13
C SER A 688 19.69 -1.58 -7.94
N TYR A 689 20.56 -0.61 -8.22
CA TYR A 689 21.34 0.10 -7.23
C TYR A 689 21.15 1.60 -7.39
N ARG A 690 20.91 2.27 -6.26
CA ARG A 690 20.87 3.71 -6.19
C ARG A 690 22.28 4.24 -5.95
N VAL A 691 22.75 5.07 -6.87
CA VAL A 691 24.06 5.69 -6.81
C VAL A 691 23.91 7.17 -6.52
N GLY A 692 24.60 7.65 -5.48
CA GLY A 692 24.76 9.06 -5.18
C GLY A 692 26.16 9.51 -5.55
N ALA A 693 26.27 10.53 -6.39
CA ALA A 693 27.55 11.03 -6.88
C ALA A 693 27.69 12.55 -6.72
N THR A 694 28.93 13.03 -6.63
CA THR A 694 29.27 14.46 -6.60
C THR A 694 30.02 14.85 -7.87
N PHE A 695 29.81 16.05 -8.37
CA PHE A 695 30.60 16.55 -9.50
C PHE A 695 32.03 16.86 -9.04
N ALA A 696 33.04 16.48 -9.83
CA ALA A 696 34.41 16.95 -9.66
C ALA A 696 34.53 18.44 -10.12
N GLU A 697 35.41 19.23 -9.50
CA GLU A 697 35.54 20.70 -9.69
C GLU A 697 35.78 21.19 -11.15
N PRO A 698 35.65 22.51 -11.41
CA PRO A 698 34.41 23.22 -11.65
C PRO A 698 34.00 23.16 -13.14
N LEU A 699 32.73 22.84 -13.34
CA LEU A 699 31.99 22.81 -14.60
C LEU A 699 31.96 24.19 -15.33
N SER A 700 33.01 24.67 -16.00
CA SER A 700 33.00 26.07 -16.50
C SER A 700 31.95 26.39 -17.59
N PRO A 701 31.65 25.52 -18.59
CA PRO A 701 30.47 25.68 -19.47
C PRO A 701 29.22 25.03 -18.86
N SER A 702 29.41 23.87 -18.22
CA SER A 702 28.37 23.00 -17.67
C SER A 702 27.64 23.60 -16.44
N ARG A 703 28.25 24.56 -15.71
CA ARG A 703 27.65 25.21 -14.53
C ARG A 703 26.53 26.17 -14.91
N LYS A 704 26.57 26.84 -16.06
CA LYS A 704 25.45 27.69 -16.52
C LYS A 704 24.21 26.85 -16.78
N ILE A 705 24.35 25.72 -17.48
CA ILE A 705 23.25 24.77 -17.73
C ILE A 705 22.73 24.21 -16.41
N LEU A 706 23.61 23.79 -15.50
CA LEU A 706 23.21 23.23 -14.20
C LEU A 706 22.54 24.27 -13.30
N THR A 707 23.02 25.51 -13.29
CA THR A 707 22.40 26.62 -12.55
C THR A 707 21.04 26.99 -13.14
N GLN A 708 20.91 27.12 -14.46
CA GLN A 708 19.62 27.35 -15.12
C GLN A 708 18.63 26.23 -14.82
N LEU A 709 19.06 24.98 -14.88
CA LEU A 709 18.25 23.82 -14.48
C LEU A 709 17.82 23.90 -13.01
N CYS A 710 18.74 24.27 -12.11
CA CYS A 710 18.45 24.35 -10.67
C CYS A 710 17.60 25.57 -10.26
N GLU A 711 17.71 26.69 -10.97
CA GLU A 711 17.00 27.94 -10.69
C GLU A 711 15.60 27.96 -11.30
N THR A 712 15.44 27.45 -12.52
CA THR A 712 14.15 27.47 -13.21
C THR A 712 13.14 26.54 -12.59
N GLY A 713 13.58 25.49 -11.88
CA GLY A 713 12.64 24.55 -11.27
C GLY A 713 11.93 23.64 -12.28
N ARG A 714 12.26 23.76 -13.57
CA ARG A 714 11.51 23.23 -14.71
C ARG A 714 11.91 21.80 -15.05
#